data_AF-A0A914UCV9-F1
#
_entry.id   AF-A0A914UCV9-F1
#
_cell.length_a   1.000
_cell.length_b   1.000
_cell.length_c   1.000
_cell.angle_alpha   90.00
_cell.angle_beta   90.00
_cell.angle_gamma   90.00
#
_symmetry.space_group_name_H-M   'P 1'
#
loop_
_entity.id
_entity.type
_entity.pdbx_description
1 polymer ?
#
loop_
_entity_poly.entity_id
_entity_poly.type
_entity_poly.pdbx_seq_one_letter_code
_entity_poly.pdbx_strand_id
1 'polypeptide(L)'
;MFDENFPREKTGDLPYGCRNGKEVLEDNLLRFGFWSLEHYDSYKKQEYSAHFNYIKDRPVEVLMVAKQVAMAHELAKTLSDNNYKSKRYYQDGSLRSSNDHDIDDRSSFIPVFEFTTRFCGSDARVWLISTMGGLYTKDFESQFKEPAQAFTLPIVQRPETNNDFKKNLPFLLEDVAKGSDALVLLFDNDLDGEDLAFQVIDTVKHVMKKPPCGMIMDVIYRARFFSVPEIKASMQRLEKPDIYKYLAIDAKQKLGLILGKSFAGHQKKVLRWRFPNLLIRELPFNLGSSIALAKIVEQFKIKEKTAAKFTLELKIEINNRIITALLDSKTFNNRQSAEEVCQRLKEAQYCEVVLDPVSFPESVGPLAGLDTFELLQFMSKHFGLSLLEIDQISQKLYSKAFITNPRTNSTKYQENIGDCVNYFLRTFPRRVSPNYGIPEVSVDMPLNVEAALKIGVNDENHPSIIPTEKFPSSMLMAPNEGLVYSFICCRFLASFMPKYTYFKETTVFGIEDCKFEYSCFKAGEDGFTKVLPKLKVKTVEEDEETLSNFILGNKFLCDIQVKEIPPPKLLHESELLERIGSAEGICKHLLILQKAGYIEINEHSREISPTQLGIYLAESYHSVIPEMIEPSFREKFVDEINDVCKDFVEVYDEHIKETWGNFKKFAANFDQSKIDFDKFETCFEKQNLGFYAN
;
A
#
# COMPACT_ATOMS: atom_id res chain seq x y z
N MET A 1 40.05 -8.60 -11.09
CA MET A 1 38.76 -9.17 -11.56
C MET A 1 37.75 -8.11 -11.98
N PHE A 2 37.98 -6.82 -11.71
CA PHE A 2 36.96 -5.77 -11.85
C PHE A 2 36.72 -5.28 -13.29
N ASP A 3 37.71 -5.33 -14.20
CA ASP A 3 37.58 -4.74 -15.55
C ASP A 3 37.24 -5.73 -16.68
N GLU A 4 37.56 -7.02 -16.55
CA GLU A 4 37.47 -7.94 -17.69
C GLU A 4 36.06 -8.51 -17.96
N ASN A 5 35.12 -8.37 -17.01
CA ASN A 5 33.78 -8.97 -17.09
C ASN A 5 32.64 -7.95 -17.21
N PHE A 6 32.92 -6.65 -17.25
CA PHE A 6 31.90 -5.63 -17.46
C PHE A 6 31.67 -5.42 -18.97
N PRO A 7 30.41 -5.25 -19.43
CA PRO A 7 30.14 -4.87 -20.81
C PRO A 7 30.92 -3.59 -21.15
N ARG A 8 31.69 -3.62 -22.24
CA ARG A 8 32.45 -2.43 -22.71
C ARG A 8 31.47 -1.29 -22.94
N GLU A 9 31.75 -0.09 -22.43
CA GLU A 9 30.87 1.06 -22.70
C GLU A 9 31.06 1.55 -24.15
N LYS A 10 29.98 1.97 -24.82
CA LYS A 10 30.14 3.02 -25.83
C LYS A 10 30.34 4.32 -25.06
N THR A 11 31.32 5.12 -25.46
CA THR A 11 31.62 6.41 -24.81
C THR A 11 30.35 7.24 -24.58
N GLY A 12 29.92 7.37 -23.32
CA GLY A 12 28.75 8.16 -22.92
C GLY A 12 27.38 7.45 -22.95
N ASP A 13 27.33 6.16 -23.33
CA ASP A 13 26.10 5.42 -23.61
C ASP A 13 25.91 4.17 -22.72
N LEU A 14 24.67 3.67 -22.70
CA LEU A 14 24.17 2.45 -22.05
C LEU A 14 25.16 1.27 -22.09
N PRO A 15 25.07 0.30 -21.13
CA PRO A 15 25.89 -0.92 -21.18
C PRO A 15 25.80 -1.57 -22.57
N TYR A 16 26.92 -2.00 -23.15
CA TYR A 16 26.89 -2.58 -24.49
C TYR A 16 26.05 -3.85 -24.55
N GLY A 17 25.08 -3.85 -25.47
CA GLY A 17 24.06 -4.90 -25.58
C GLY A 17 22.82 -4.69 -24.71
N CYS A 18 22.75 -3.60 -23.93
CA CYS A 18 21.54 -3.17 -23.24
C CYS A 18 20.52 -2.70 -24.27
N ARG A 19 19.27 -3.15 -24.12
CA ARG A 19 18.16 -2.65 -24.93
C ARG A 19 17.82 -1.24 -24.47
N ASN A 20 17.88 -0.29 -25.38
CA ASN A 20 17.50 1.10 -25.10
C ASN A 20 15.97 1.26 -25.07
N GLY A 21 15.50 2.39 -24.58
CA GLY A 21 14.08 2.72 -24.46
C GLY A 21 13.36 2.66 -25.81
N LYS A 22 14.04 2.96 -26.92
CA LYS A 22 13.46 2.87 -28.27
C LYS A 22 13.15 1.43 -28.65
N GLU A 23 14.09 0.49 -28.47
CA GLU A 23 13.87 -0.93 -28.75
C GLU A 23 12.76 -1.50 -27.85
N VAL A 24 12.73 -1.13 -26.58
CA VAL A 24 11.70 -1.57 -25.62
C VAL A 24 10.32 -1.04 -26.03
N LEU A 25 10.24 0.21 -26.49
CA LEU A 25 9.02 0.82 -26.98
C LEU A 25 8.51 0.15 -28.26
N GLU A 26 9.40 -0.02 -29.25
CA GLU A 26 9.07 -0.64 -30.55
C GLU A 26 8.58 -2.08 -30.39
N ASP A 27 9.25 -2.90 -29.56
CA ASP A 27 8.83 -4.27 -29.27
C ASP A 27 7.42 -4.33 -28.69
N ASN A 28 7.12 -3.48 -27.71
CA ASN A 28 5.81 -3.43 -27.06
C ASN A 28 4.72 -2.94 -28.04
N LEU A 29 5.01 -1.94 -28.86
CA LEU A 29 4.06 -1.45 -29.86
C LEU A 29 3.75 -2.51 -30.93
N LEU A 30 4.79 -3.12 -31.50
CA LEU A 30 4.64 -4.15 -32.54
C LEU A 30 3.92 -5.38 -32.01
N ARG A 31 4.15 -5.75 -30.74
CA ARG A 31 3.43 -6.84 -30.07
C ARG A 31 1.92 -6.63 -30.13
N PHE A 32 1.42 -5.39 -30.08
CA PHE A 32 0.00 -5.07 -30.16
C PHE A 32 -0.44 -4.48 -31.53
N GLY A 33 0.42 -4.59 -32.55
CA GLY A 33 0.13 -4.21 -33.92
C GLY A 33 0.30 -2.72 -34.24
N PHE A 34 0.97 -1.96 -33.38
CA PHE A 34 1.26 -0.54 -33.60
C PHE A 34 2.71 -0.35 -34.08
N TRP A 35 2.93 0.54 -35.06
CA TRP A 35 4.27 0.82 -35.60
C TRP A 35 4.98 1.98 -34.88
N SER A 36 4.21 2.87 -34.24
CA SER A 36 4.71 4.03 -33.51
C SER A 36 3.67 4.53 -32.52
N LEU A 37 4.08 5.38 -31.56
CA LEU A 37 3.15 6.09 -30.69
C LEU A 37 2.21 7.02 -31.48
N GLU A 38 2.70 7.64 -32.56
CA GLU A 38 1.86 8.46 -33.44
C GLU A 38 0.76 7.63 -34.14
N HIS A 39 1.08 6.40 -34.54
CA HIS A 39 0.10 5.47 -35.09
C HIS A 39 -0.95 5.10 -34.03
N TYR A 40 -0.52 4.84 -32.79
CA TYR A 40 -1.44 4.60 -31.67
C TYR A 40 -2.30 5.83 -31.33
N ASP A 41 -1.72 7.03 -31.34
CA ASP A 41 -2.45 8.28 -31.11
C ASP A 41 -3.46 8.56 -32.23
N SER A 42 -3.10 8.30 -33.48
CA SER A 42 -4.02 8.37 -34.62
C SER A 42 -5.16 7.36 -34.46
N TYR A 43 -4.83 6.13 -34.06
CA TYR A 43 -5.79 5.08 -33.73
C TYR A 43 -6.76 5.52 -32.61
N LYS A 44 -6.24 6.13 -31.54
CA LYS A 44 -7.02 6.64 -30.41
C LYS A 44 -7.90 7.85 -30.78
N LYS A 45 -7.40 8.75 -31.65
CA LYS A 45 -8.10 9.96 -32.12
C LYS A 45 -9.18 9.69 -33.17
N GLN A 46 -9.14 8.56 -33.87
CA GLN A 46 -10.25 8.11 -34.71
C GLN A 46 -11.42 7.69 -33.80
N GLU A 47 -12.03 8.67 -33.13
CA GLU A 47 -13.21 8.52 -32.28
C GLU A 47 -14.28 7.71 -33.02
N TYR A 48 -14.53 6.50 -32.52
CA TYR A 48 -15.82 5.80 -32.35
C TYR A 48 -16.96 5.89 -33.39
N SER A 49 -16.78 6.41 -34.61
CA SER A 49 -17.86 6.44 -35.61
C SER A 49 -17.89 5.21 -36.53
N ALA A 50 -16.75 4.53 -36.71
CA ALA A 50 -16.63 3.39 -37.64
C ALA A 50 -16.55 2.01 -36.97
N HIS A 51 -16.13 1.90 -35.71
CA HIS A 51 -15.71 0.63 -35.11
C HIS A 51 -16.82 -0.21 -34.45
N PHE A 52 -18.06 0.27 -34.40
CA PHE A 52 -19.21 -0.48 -33.86
C PHE A 52 -20.04 -1.21 -34.90
N ASN A 53 -19.74 -1.06 -36.19
CA ASN A 53 -20.63 -1.58 -37.23
C ASN A 53 -20.47 -3.08 -37.53
N TYR A 54 -19.44 -3.75 -36.99
CA TYR A 54 -19.25 -5.19 -37.23
C TYR A 54 -20.07 -6.10 -36.30
N ILE A 55 -20.35 -5.64 -35.09
CA ILE A 55 -21.03 -6.41 -34.05
C ILE A 55 -22.55 -6.27 -34.15
N LYS A 56 -23.05 -5.32 -34.95
CA LYS A 56 -24.49 -5.06 -35.13
C LYS A 56 -25.18 -6.18 -35.92
N ASP A 57 -26.43 -6.44 -35.53
CA ASP A 57 -27.41 -7.26 -36.26
C ASP A 57 -27.12 -8.77 -36.39
N ARG A 58 -26.27 -9.33 -35.51
CA ARG A 58 -26.09 -10.79 -35.37
C ARG A 58 -25.76 -11.21 -33.93
N PRO A 59 -26.05 -12.45 -33.52
CA PRO A 59 -25.56 -12.96 -32.25
C PRO A 59 -24.03 -13.02 -32.22
N VAL A 60 -23.43 -12.61 -31.10
CA VAL A 60 -21.97 -12.57 -30.90
C VAL A 60 -21.53 -13.35 -29.67
N GLU A 61 -20.32 -13.92 -29.75
CA GLU A 61 -19.65 -14.56 -28.61
C GLU A 61 -18.68 -13.54 -27.97
N VAL A 62 -18.82 -13.28 -26.68
CA VAL A 62 -18.03 -12.28 -25.96
C VAL A 62 -17.28 -12.93 -24.81
N LEU A 63 -15.95 -12.82 -24.83
CA LEU A 63 -15.12 -13.17 -23.68
C LEU A 63 -15.02 -11.98 -22.74
N MET A 64 -15.31 -12.21 -21.47
CA MET A 64 -15.09 -11.26 -20.39
C MET A 64 -14.07 -11.83 -19.42
N VAL A 65 -13.10 -11.01 -18.97
CA VAL A 65 -12.05 -11.47 -18.06
C VAL A 65 -11.93 -10.54 -16.87
N ALA A 66 -12.00 -11.10 -15.65
CA ALA A 66 -11.89 -10.38 -14.39
C ALA A 66 -10.68 -10.85 -13.55
N LYS A 67 -10.23 -10.02 -12.61
CA LYS A 67 -9.00 -10.30 -11.82
C LYS A 67 -9.15 -11.49 -10.88
N GLN A 68 -10.26 -11.57 -10.15
CA GLN A 68 -10.48 -12.56 -9.08
C GLN A 68 -11.79 -13.33 -9.27
N VAL A 69 -11.86 -14.55 -8.71
CA VAL A 69 -13.01 -15.45 -8.87
C VAL A 69 -14.26 -14.89 -8.22
N ALA A 70 -14.16 -14.43 -6.97
CA ALA A 70 -15.27 -13.79 -6.26
C ALA A 70 -15.81 -12.56 -7.02
N MET A 71 -14.91 -11.74 -7.56
CA MET A 71 -15.26 -10.58 -8.39
C MET A 71 -15.97 -11.01 -9.67
N ALA A 72 -15.44 -12.01 -10.39
CA ALA A 72 -16.06 -12.56 -11.60
C ALA A 72 -17.47 -13.08 -11.34
N HIS A 73 -17.69 -13.74 -10.20
CA HIS A 73 -19.01 -14.19 -9.81
C HIS A 73 -20.00 -13.04 -9.60
N GLU A 74 -19.60 -12.00 -8.86
CA GLU A 74 -20.45 -10.84 -8.60
C GLU A 74 -20.74 -10.02 -9.87
N LEU A 75 -19.77 -9.96 -10.79
CA LEU A 75 -19.95 -9.39 -12.12
C LEU A 75 -20.94 -10.22 -12.95
N ALA A 76 -20.82 -11.55 -12.95
CA ALA A 76 -21.76 -12.44 -13.64
C ALA A 76 -23.19 -12.22 -13.11
N LYS A 77 -23.33 -12.20 -11.78
CA LYS A 77 -24.59 -11.98 -11.08
C LYS A 77 -25.24 -10.66 -11.47
N THR A 78 -24.46 -9.58 -11.47
CA THR A 78 -24.93 -8.23 -11.79
C THR A 78 -25.29 -8.10 -13.27
N LEU A 79 -24.43 -8.56 -14.17
CA LEU A 79 -24.61 -8.41 -15.62
C LEU A 79 -25.71 -9.30 -16.20
N SER A 80 -26.02 -10.43 -15.54
CA SER A 80 -27.05 -11.37 -15.97
C SER A 80 -28.37 -11.24 -15.21
N ASP A 81 -28.49 -10.31 -14.26
CA ASP A 81 -29.65 -10.23 -13.36
C ASP A 81 -29.92 -11.57 -12.64
N ASN A 82 -28.86 -12.20 -12.13
CA ASN A 82 -28.81 -13.54 -11.55
C ASN A 82 -29.06 -14.71 -12.53
N ASN A 83 -29.21 -14.47 -13.83
CA ASN A 83 -29.47 -15.52 -14.82
C ASN A 83 -28.18 -15.98 -15.52
N TYR A 84 -27.27 -16.60 -14.77
CA TYR A 84 -26.03 -17.17 -15.29
C TYR A 84 -25.91 -18.68 -14.97
N LYS A 85 -25.15 -19.39 -15.80
CA LYS A 85 -24.76 -20.79 -15.60
C LYS A 85 -23.28 -20.84 -15.21
N SER A 86 -22.90 -21.80 -14.39
CA SER A 86 -21.49 -22.04 -14.04
C SER A 86 -20.98 -23.33 -14.68
N LYS A 87 -19.82 -23.26 -15.33
CA LYS A 87 -19.06 -24.41 -15.80
C LYS A 87 -17.77 -24.51 -15.00
N ARG A 88 -17.36 -25.72 -14.66
CA ARG A 88 -16.18 -25.99 -13.85
C ARG A 88 -15.08 -26.55 -14.75
N TYR A 89 -13.94 -25.87 -14.80
CA TYR A 89 -12.75 -26.33 -15.51
C TYR A 89 -11.75 -26.99 -14.55
N TYR A 90 -11.48 -28.27 -14.75
CA TYR A 90 -10.60 -29.06 -13.89
C TYR A 90 -9.16 -29.10 -14.43
N GLN A 91 -8.20 -29.51 -13.58
CA GLN A 91 -6.78 -29.60 -13.98
C GLN A 91 -6.52 -30.57 -15.13
N ASP A 92 -7.39 -31.57 -15.31
CA ASP A 92 -7.35 -32.54 -16.40
C ASP A 92 -7.78 -31.95 -17.75
N GLY A 93 -8.11 -30.66 -17.79
CA GLY A 93 -8.58 -29.96 -18.98
C GLY A 93 -10.07 -30.17 -19.27
N SER A 94 -10.80 -30.92 -18.42
CA SER A 94 -12.22 -31.19 -18.63
C SER A 94 -13.08 -30.03 -18.16
N LEU A 95 -14.01 -29.60 -19.02
CA LEU A 95 -15.05 -28.64 -18.70
C LEU A 95 -16.33 -29.41 -18.37
N ARG A 96 -16.81 -29.30 -17.13
CA ARG A 96 -18.03 -30.01 -16.67
C ARG A 96 -19.10 -28.99 -16.27
N SER A 97 -20.33 -29.21 -16.73
CA SER A 97 -21.47 -28.36 -16.35
C SER A 97 -21.87 -28.62 -14.91
N SER A 98 -22.17 -27.55 -14.17
CA SER A 98 -22.73 -27.63 -12.82
C SER A 98 -23.92 -26.68 -12.69
N ASN A 99 -25.00 -27.13 -12.06
CA ASN A 99 -26.10 -26.24 -11.66
C ASN A 99 -25.86 -25.61 -10.28
N ASP A 100 -24.70 -25.87 -9.70
CA ASP A 100 -24.38 -25.53 -8.32
C ASP A 100 -23.60 -24.21 -8.27
N HIS A 101 -24.09 -23.28 -7.45
CA HIS A 101 -23.55 -21.92 -7.30
C HIS A 101 -22.44 -21.84 -6.24
N ASP A 102 -22.03 -22.98 -5.66
CA ASP A 102 -20.96 -23.03 -4.66
C ASP A 102 -19.61 -22.60 -5.25
N ILE A 103 -19.07 -21.53 -4.65
CA ILE A 103 -17.77 -20.93 -4.92
C ILE A 103 -16.94 -21.13 -3.66
N ASP A 104 -16.28 -22.28 -3.58
CA ASP A 104 -15.23 -22.44 -2.57
C ASP A 104 -13.91 -22.03 -3.21
N ASP A 105 -13.23 -21.01 -2.68
CA ASP A 105 -11.89 -20.59 -3.14
C ASP A 105 -10.84 -21.72 -2.99
N ARG A 106 -11.19 -22.82 -2.31
CA ARG A 106 -10.39 -24.05 -2.21
C ARG A 106 -10.67 -25.07 -3.32
N SER A 107 -11.47 -24.71 -4.33
CA SER A 107 -11.97 -25.64 -5.33
C SER A 107 -10.90 -26.17 -6.26
N SER A 108 -10.98 -27.46 -6.58
CA SER A 108 -10.18 -28.16 -7.59
C SER A 108 -10.56 -27.78 -9.04
N PHE A 109 -11.08 -26.58 -9.27
CA PHE A 109 -11.52 -26.13 -10.59
C PHE A 109 -11.53 -24.60 -10.69
N ILE A 110 -11.54 -24.09 -11.93
CA ILE A 110 -11.75 -22.67 -12.25
C ILE A 110 -13.18 -22.51 -12.79
N PRO A 111 -14.02 -21.66 -12.20
CA PRO A 111 -15.37 -21.42 -12.70
C PRO A 111 -15.34 -20.52 -13.93
N VAL A 112 -16.16 -20.88 -14.92
CA VAL A 112 -16.48 -20.07 -16.09
C VAL A 112 -17.98 -19.80 -16.08
N PHE A 113 -18.36 -18.54 -16.04
CA PHE A 113 -19.76 -18.12 -15.97
C PHE A 113 -20.28 -17.82 -17.37
N GLU A 114 -21.41 -18.42 -17.73
CA GLU A 114 -22.03 -18.28 -19.04
C GLU A 114 -23.41 -17.63 -18.89
N PHE A 115 -23.68 -16.58 -19.65
CA PHE A 115 -24.98 -15.91 -19.67
C PHE A 115 -25.24 -15.21 -21.00
N THR A 116 -26.50 -14.81 -21.22
CA THR A 116 -26.89 -14.03 -22.41
C THR A 116 -27.23 -12.60 -22.00
N THR A 117 -26.76 -11.62 -22.75
CA THR A 117 -27.04 -10.20 -22.52
C THR A 117 -27.03 -9.42 -23.84
N ARG A 118 -27.25 -8.11 -23.80
CA ARG A 118 -27.03 -7.24 -24.97
C ARG A 118 -25.64 -6.62 -24.93
N PHE A 119 -24.94 -6.69 -26.06
CA PHE A 119 -23.62 -6.08 -26.24
C PHE A 119 -23.60 -5.30 -27.56
N CYS A 120 -23.28 -4.01 -27.49
CA CYS A 120 -23.25 -3.11 -28.65
C CYS A 120 -24.52 -3.15 -29.54
N GLY A 121 -25.69 -3.37 -28.93
CA GLY A 121 -26.98 -3.42 -29.63
C GLY A 121 -27.38 -4.80 -30.16
N SER A 122 -26.52 -5.80 -30.06
CA SER A 122 -26.78 -7.18 -30.49
C SER A 122 -26.95 -8.13 -29.30
N ASP A 123 -27.61 -9.27 -29.53
CA ASP A 123 -27.66 -10.35 -28.56
C ASP A 123 -26.27 -11.00 -28.45
N ALA A 124 -25.79 -11.20 -27.22
CA ALA A 124 -24.47 -11.70 -26.95
C ALA A 124 -24.52 -12.88 -25.98
N ARG A 125 -23.78 -13.93 -26.30
CA ARG A 125 -23.44 -15.00 -25.36
C ARG A 125 -22.09 -14.65 -24.73
N VAL A 126 -22.08 -14.55 -23.41
CA VAL A 126 -20.93 -14.12 -22.64
C VAL A 126 -20.30 -15.31 -21.94
N TRP A 127 -18.97 -15.38 -22.01
CA TRP A 127 -18.13 -16.26 -21.22
C TRP A 127 -17.28 -15.41 -20.29
N LEU A 128 -17.55 -15.47 -18.99
CA LEU A 128 -16.82 -14.71 -17.98
C LEU A 128 -15.92 -15.64 -17.17
N ILE A 129 -14.62 -15.35 -17.19
CA ILE A 129 -13.57 -16.11 -16.51
C ILE A 129 -12.68 -15.18 -15.67
N SER A 130 -12.00 -15.73 -14.67
CA SER A 130 -11.03 -15.01 -13.85
C SER A 130 -9.58 -15.42 -14.13
N THR A 131 -8.64 -14.47 -14.00
CA THR A 131 -7.20 -14.76 -13.98
C THR A 131 -6.68 -15.24 -12.63
N MET A 132 -7.52 -15.28 -11.59
CA MET A 132 -7.15 -15.64 -10.21
C MET A 132 -6.00 -14.79 -9.63
N GLY A 133 -5.88 -13.52 -10.02
CA GLY A 133 -4.72 -12.65 -9.73
C GLY A 133 -3.85 -12.41 -10.96
N GLY A 134 -2.52 -12.39 -10.79
CA GLY A 134 -1.58 -12.19 -11.91
C GLY A 134 -1.53 -13.39 -12.86
N LEU A 135 -1.34 -13.16 -14.16
CA LEU A 135 -1.29 -14.23 -15.17
C LEU A 135 0.15 -14.66 -15.44
N TYR A 136 1.04 -13.69 -15.63
CA TYR A 136 2.46 -13.90 -15.85
C TYR A 136 3.33 -13.13 -14.86
N THR A 137 4.52 -13.65 -14.63
CA THR A 137 5.64 -12.95 -13.98
C THR A 137 6.73 -12.68 -15.00
N LYS A 138 7.46 -11.57 -14.83
CA LYS A 138 8.64 -11.26 -15.65
C LYS A 138 9.89 -11.90 -15.04
N ASP A 139 10.66 -12.58 -15.87
CA ASP A 139 11.96 -13.14 -15.49
C ASP A 139 12.91 -13.10 -16.70
N PHE A 140 14.20 -13.28 -16.45
CA PHE A 140 15.17 -13.35 -17.54
C PHE A 140 14.97 -14.60 -18.40
N GLU A 141 15.24 -14.49 -19.70
CA GLU A 141 15.11 -15.60 -20.65
C GLU A 141 15.99 -16.79 -20.25
N SER A 142 17.21 -16.51 -19.81
CA SER A 142 18.19 -17.50 -19.40
C SER A 142 18.77 -17.15 -18.02
N GLN A 143 19.27 -18.18 -17.34
CA GLN A 143 20.05 -17.97 -16.12
C GLN A 143 21.41 -17.37 -16.48
N PHE A 144 21.90 -16.47 -15.64
CA PHE A 144 23.18 -15.81 -15.84
C PHE A 144 24.08 -15.95 -14.61
N LYS A 145 25.38 -16.02 -14.86
CA LYS A 145 26.39 -16.16 -13.81
C LYS A 145 26.87 -14.79 -13.32
N GLU A 146 27.05 -13.86 -14.25
CA GLU A 146 27.54 -12.51 -13.95
C GLU A 146 26.34 -11.57 -13.77
N PRO A 147 26.16 -10.96 -12.57
CA PRO A 147 25.01 -10.12 -12.30
C PRO A 147 24.87 -8.90 -13.23
N ALA A 148 26.00 -8.42 -13.77
CA ALA A 148 26.02 -7.37 -14.78
C ALA A 148 25.29 -7.76 -16.09
N GLN A 149 25.11 -9.06 -16.36
CA GLN A 149 24.35 -9.52 -17.53
C GLN A 149 22.86 -9.22 -17.42
N ALA A 150 22.34 -8.92 -16.22
CA ALA A 150 20.95 -8.50 -16.03
C ALA A 150 20.59 -7.25 -16.85
N PHE A 151 21.57 -6.40 -17.19
CA PHE A 151 21.35 -5.19 -17.98
C PHE A 151 21.26 -5.46 -19.49
N THR A 152 21.70 -6.62 -19.96
CA THR A 152 21.77 -6.94 -21.40
C THR A 152 20.86 -8.10 -21.80
N LEU A 153 20.46 -8.94 -20.86
CA LEU A 153 19.65 -10.11 -21.13
C LEU A 153 18.17 -9.78 -21.37
N PRO A 154 17.52 -10.43 -22.35
CA PRO A 154 16.08 -10.29 -22.56
C PRO A 154 15.27 -10.72 -21.33
N ILE A 155 14.23 -9.94 -21.03
CA ILE A 155 13.22 -10.25 -20.02
C ILE A 155 11.98 -10.78 -20.73
N VAL A 156 11.50 -11.95 -20.29
CA VAL A 156 10.36 -12.65 -20.87
C VAL A 156 9.25 -12.82 -19.84
N GLN A 157 8.04 -13.08 -20.31
CA GLN A 157 6.90 -13.42 -19.47
C GLN A 157 6.84 -14.93 -19.25
N ARG A 158 6.67 -15.35 -18.00
CA ARG A 158 6.52 -16.76 -17.59
C ARG A 158 5.22 -16.92 -16.81
N PRO A 159 4.42 -17.97 -17.06
CA PRO A 159 3.18 -18.19 -16.31
C PRO A 159 3.45 -18.24 -14.81
N GLU A 160 2.54 -17.66 -14.02
CA GLU A 160 2.59 -17.86 -12.56
C GLU A 160 2.49 -19.35 -12.23
N THR A 161 3.34 -19.84 -11.32
CA THR A 161 3.41 -21.26 -10.95
C THR A 161 3.14 -21.49 -9.46
N ASN A 162 2.47 -20.52 -8.81
CA ASN A 162 2.10 -20.61 -7.40
C ASN A 162 1.26 -21.85 -7.09
N ASN A 163 0.51 -22.35 -8.08
CA ASN A 163 -0.17 -23.64 -8.06
C ASN A 163 -0.37 -24.19 -9.49
N ASP A 164 -0.75 -25.47 -9.61
CA ASP A 164 -0.91 -26.15 -10.90
C ASP A 164 -2.02 -25.53 -11.78
N PHE A 165 -3.04 -24.91 -11.20
CA PHE A 165 -4.08 -24.20 -11.96
C PHE A 165 -3.53 -22.98 -12.68
N LYS A 166 -2.72 -22.17 -11.99
CA LYS A 166 -2.08 -20.98 -12.55
C LYS A 166 -1.16 -21.30 -13.72
N LYS A 167 -0.45 -22.44 -13.65
CA LYS A 167 0.41 -22.91 -14.74
C LYS A 167 -0.37 -23.15 -16.04
N ASN A 168 -1.57 -23.70 -15.94
CA ASN A 168 -2.41 -24.05 -17.10
C ASN A 168 -3.44 -22.98 -17.48
N LEU A 169 -3.56 -21.93 -16.67
CA LEU A 169 -4.52 -20.85 -16.88
C LEU A 169 -4.40 -20.14 -18.24
N PRO A 170 -3.19 -19.87 -18.79
CA PRO A 170 -3.07 -19.32 -20.15
C PRO A 170 -3.73 -20.20 -21.22
N PHE A 171 -3.51 -21.52 -21.16
CA PHE A 171 -4.11 -22.46 -22.11
C PHE A 171 -5.63 -22.52 -21.97
N LEU A 172 -6.14 -22.43 -20.75
CA LEU A 172 -7.59 -22.31 -20.50
C LEU A 172 -8.16 -21.03 -21.10
N LEU A 173 -7.50 -19.89 -20.88
CA LEU A 173 -7.93 -18.60 -21.44
C LEU A 173 -7.97 -18.65 -22.97
N GLU A 174 -6.96 -19.26 -23.60
CA GLU A 174 -6.96 -19.50 -25.05
C GLU A 174 -8.15 -20.38 -25.48
N ASP A 175 -8.43 -21.46 -24.75
CA ASP A 175 -9.52 -22.38 -25.10
C ASP A 175 -10.91 -21.71 -25.00
N VAL A 176 -11.15 -20.94 -23.93
CA VAL A 176 -12.40 -20.17 -23.76
C VAL A 176 -12.49 -19.01 -24.75
N ALA A 177 -11.37 -18.42 -25.16
CA ALA A 177 -11.34 -17.34 -26.14
C ALA A 177 -11.61 -17.79 -27.58
N LYS A 178 -11.38 -19.07 -27.91
CA LYS A 178 -11.61 -19.61 -29.26
C LYS A 178 -13.02 -19.31 -29.74
N GLY A 179 -13.12 -18.65 -30.88
CA GLY A 179 -14.40 -18.31 -31.49
C GLY A 179 -15.10 -17.08 -30.89
N SER A 180 -14.50 -16.39 -29.92
CA SER A 180 -15.00 -15.11 -29.43
C SER A 180 -14.87 -14.03 -30.51
N ASP A 181 -15.94 -13.25 -30.66
CA ASP A 181 -16.02 -12.08 -31.55
C ASP A 181 -15.48 -10.81 -30.87
N ALA A 182 -15.53 -10.73 -29.53
CA ALA A 182 -15.03 -9.59 -28.77
C ALA A 182 -14.45 -10.01 -27.40
N LEU A 183 -13.57 -9.16 -26.86
CA LEU A 183 -12.97 -9.29 -25.53
C LEU A 183 -13.27 -8.04 -24.68
N VAL A 184 -13.75 -8.23 -23.46
CA VAL A 184 -13.99 -7.15 -22.49
C VAL A 184 -13.18 -7.39 -21.23
N LEU A 185 -12.34 -6.41 -20.88
CA LEU A 185 -11.38 -6.48 -19.78
C LEU A 185 -11.96 -5.77 -18.55
N LEU A 186 -12.22 -6.55 -17.49
CA LEU A 186 -12.90 -6.17 -16.26
C LEU A 186 -11.93 -6.10 -15.08
N PHE A 187 -10.79 -5.44 -15.28
CA PHE A 187 -9.74 -5.28 -14.28
C PHE A 187 -9.86 -3.95 -13.51
N ASP A 188 -9.12 -3.85 -12.42
CA ASP A 188 -9.01 -2.65 -11.61
C ASP A 188 -8.43 -1.50 -12.46
N ASN A 189 -8.83 -0.25 -12.19
CA ASN A 189 -8.42 0.92 -12.98
C ASN A 189 -6.99 1.44 -12.66
N ASP A 190 -6.14 0.63 -12.05
CA ASP A 190 -4.73 0.93 -11.77
C ASP A 190 -3.78 0.45 -12.88
N LEU A 191 -2.50 0.80 -12.72
CA LEU A 191 -1.40 0.33 -13.57
C LEU A 191 -1.30 -1.21 -13.59
N ASP A 192 -1.51 -1.88 -12.46
CA ASP A 192 -1.49 -3.34 -12.36
C ASP A 192 -2.63 -3.98 -13.18
N GLY A 193 -3.81 -3.36 -13.19
CA GLY A 193 -4.95 -3.78 -14.01
C GLY A 193 -4.73 -3.59 -15.50
N GLU A 194 -4.01 -2.54 -15.91
CA GLU A 194 -3.59 -2.36 -17.31
C GLU A 194 -2.49 -3.36 -17.69
N ASP A 195 -1.52 -3.67 -16.82
CA ASP A 195 -0.54 -4.74 -17.08
C ASP A 195 -1.26 -6.08 -17.34
N LEU A 196 -2.21 -6.43 -16.48
CA LEU A 196 -3.00 -7.65 -16.62
C LEU A 196 -3.89 -7.63 -17.87
N ALA A 197 -4.44 -6.46 -18.24
CA ALA A 197 -5.19 -6.26 -19.48
C ALA A 197 -4.34 -6.68 -20.69
N PHE A 198 -3.14 -6.13 -20.84
CA PHE A 198 -2.26 -6.44 -21.96
C PHE A 198 -1.68 -7.85 -21.93
N GLN A 199 -1.47 -8.43 -20.74
CA GLN A 199 -1.14 -9.85 -20.60
C GLN A 199 -2.24 -10.75 -21.18
N VAL A 200 -3.50 -10.51 -20.82
CA VAL A 200 -4.63 -11.29 -21.36
C VAL A 200 -4.78 -11.09 -22.86
N ILE A 201 -4.68 -9.85 -23.33
CA ILE A 201 -4.73 -9.55 -24.78
C ILE A 201 -3.68 -10.37 -25.52
N ASP A 202 -2.44 -10.40 -25.04
CA ASP A 202 -1.38 -11.14 -25.70
C ASP A 202 -1.64 -12.64 -25.73
N THR A 203 -2.18 -13.20 -24.64
CA THR A 203 -2.60 -14.61 -24.56
C THR A 203 -3.70 -14.94 -25.56
N VAL A 204 -4.76 -14.14 -25.68
CA VAL A 204 -5.98 -14.58 -26.41
C VAL A 204 -6.11 -14.05 -27.84
N LYS A 205 -5.46 -12.95 -28.20
CA LYS A 205 -5.68 -12.27 -29.50
C LYS A 205 -5.48 -13.16 -30.73
N HIS A 206 -4.66 -14.20 -30.64
CA HIS A 206 -4.30 -15.06 -31.75
C HIS A 206 -5.29 -16.20 -32.00
N VAL A 207 -6.12 -16.56 -31.00
CA VAL A 207 -7.17 -17.58 -31.09
C VAL A 207 -8.59 -17.00 -31.29
N MET A 208 -8.75 -15.70 -31.05
CA MET A 208 -10.00 -14.98 -31.30
C MET A 208 -10.32 -14.88 -32.79
N LYS A 209 -11.59 -14.65 -33.14
CA LYS A 209 -11.98 -14.37 -34.52
C LYS A 209 -11.37 -13.04 -34.96
N LYS A 210 -10.67 -13.04 -36.10
CA LYS A 210 -10.19 -11.80 -36.69
C LYS A 210 -11.36 -10.98 -37.21
N PRO A 211 -11.39 -9.65 -36.98
CA PRO A 211 -12.39 -8.81 -37.59
C PRO A 211 -12.18 -8.80 -39.13
N PRO A 212 -13.24 -8.66 -39.95
CA PRO A 212 -13.13 -8.69 -41.41
C PRO A 212 -12.31 -7.54 -41.98
N CYS A 213 -12.25 -6.42 -41.26
CA CYS A 213 -11.42 -5.26 -41.54
C CYS A 213 -10.90 -4.68 -40.23
N GLY A 214 -9.80 -3.93 -40.30
CA GLY A 214 -9.17 -3.32 -39.12
C GLY A 214 -8.21 -4.25 -38.38
N MET A 215 -7.96 -3.92 -37.13
CA MET A 215 -7.01 -4.61 -36.24
C MET A 215 -7.75 -5.41 -35.17
N ILE A 216 -7.09 -6.43 -34.61
CA ILE A 216 -7.68 -7.21 -33.50
C ILE A 216 -8.03 -6.33 -32.29
N MET A 217 -7.28 -5.23 -32.06
CA MET A 217 -7.55 -4.26 -31.01
C MET A 217 -8.93 -3.58 -31.13
N ASP A 218 -9.56 -3.61 -32.32
CA ASP A 218 -10.87 -3.01 -32.57
C ASP A 218 -12.00 -3.72 -31.83
N VAL A 219 -11.84 -5.03 -31.60
CA VAL A 219 -12.81 -5.86 -30.88
C VAL A 219 -12.41 -6.13 -29.41
N ILE A 220 -11.40 -5.41 -28.92
CA ILE A 220 -10.95 -5.45 -27.53
C ILE A 220 -11.42 -4.18 -26.82
N TYR A 221 -12.03 -4.36 -25.66
CA TYR A 221 -12.68 -3.31 -24.89
C TYR A 221 -12.23 -3.35 -23.42
N ARG A 222 -12.19 -2.18 -22.81
CA ARG A 222 -11.84 -1.97 -21.40
C ARG A 222 -13.04 -1.36 -20.69
N ALA A 223 -13.53 -2.02 -19.65
CA ALA A 223 -14.61 -1.49 -18.82
C ALA A 223 -14.02 -0.72 -17.63
N ARG A 224 -14.38 0.55 -17.46
CA ARG A 224 -13.98 1.39 -16.32
C ARG A 224 -15.09 1.45 -15.28
N PHE A 225 -14.84 0.91 -14.09
CA PHE A 225 -15.77 0.95 -12.97
C PHE A 225 -15.01 0.96 -11.65
N PHE A 226 -15.56 1.59 -10.61
CA PHE A 226 -14.92 1.61 -9.29
C PHE A 226 -15.53 0.59 -8.33
N SER A 227 -16.75 0.17 -8.60
CA SER A 227 -17.50 -0.81 -7.82
C SER A 227 -18.30 -1.73 -8.75
N VAL A 228 -18.57 -2.97 -8.33
CA VAL A 228 -19.39 -3.91 -9.12
C VAL A 228 -20.76 -3.35 -9.50
N PRO A 229 -21.49 -2.63 -8.62
CA PRO A 229 -22.79 -2.03 -8.98
C PRO A 229 -22.73 -1.11 -10.22
N GLU A 230 -21.62 -0.40 -10.45
CA GLU A 230 -21.45 0.51 -11.59
C GLU A 230 -21.25 -0.22 -12.93
N ILE A 231 -21.01 -1.54 -12.93
CA ILE A 231 -20.59 -2.25 -14.14
C ILE A 231 -21.59 -2.13 -15.29
N LYS A 232 -22.90 -2.12 -15.02
CA LYS A 232 -23.92 -1.98 -16.08
C LYS A 232 -23.80 -0.65 -16.82
N ALA A 233 -23.52 0.43 -16.10
CA ALA A 233 -23.28 1.75 -16.70
C ALA A 233 -21.93 1.79 -17.43
N SER A 234 -20.92 1.09 -16.93
CA SER A 234 -19.61 0.94 -17.58
C SER A 234 -19.69 0.20 -18.91
N MET A 235 -20.49 -0.87 -19.00
CA MET A 235 -20.71 -1.65 -20.23
C MET A 235 -21.34 -0.82 -21.37
N GLN A 236 -21.98 0.30 -21.07
CA GLN A 236 -22.52 1.23 -22.06
C GLN A 236 -21.48 2.24 -22.57
N ARG A 237 -20.37 2.40 -21.84
CA ARG A 237 -19.29 3.37 -22.10
C ARG A 237 -17.93 2.67 -22.10
N LEU A 238 -17.83 1.60 -22.88
CA LEU A 238 -16.60 0.84 -22.99
C LEU A 238 -15.50 1.68 -23.67
N GLU A 239 -14.29 1.56 -23.14
CA GLU A 239 -13.10 2.25 -23.63
C GLU A 239 -12.14 1.26 -24.30
N LYS A 240 -10.97 1.76 -24.72
CA LYS A 240 -9.84 0.95 -25.17
C LYS A 240 -8.81 0.80 -24.04
N PRO A 241 -8.10 -0.34 -23.97
CA PRO A 241 -6.98 -0.50 -23.03
C PRO A 241 -5.89 0.53 -23.33
N ASP A 242 -5.21 1.04 -22.30
CA ASP A 242 -4.28 2.16 -22.44
C ASP A 242 -2.82 1.70 -22.53
N ILE A 243 -2.24 1.78 -23.73
CA ILE A 243 -0.86 1.33 -23.95
C ILE A 243 0.16 2.17 -23.18
N TYR A 244 -0.12 3.44 -22.88
CA TYR A 244 0.82 4.28 -22.13
C TYR A 244 0.97 3.79 -20.70
N LYS A 245 -0.17 3.49 -20.04
CA LYS A 245 -0.18 2.90 -18.70
C LYS A 245 0.52 1.53 -18.68
N TYR A 246 0.31 0.71 -19.72
CA TYR A 246 1.03 -0.56 -19.87
C TYR A 246 2.54 -0.37 -20.05
N LEU A 247 2.98 0.60 -20.85
CA LEU A 247 4.40 0.88 -21.05
C LEU A 247 5.07 1.33 -19.74
N ALA A 248 4.42 2.22 -18.98
CA ALA A 248 4.91 2.67 -17.68
C ALA A 248 5.11 1.51 -16.69
N ILE A 249 4.08 0.67 -16.49
CA ILE A 249 4.18 -0.48 -15.58
C ILE A 249 5.15 -1.55 -16.09
N ASP A 250 5.24 -1.78 -17.40
CA ASP A 250 6.20 -2.70 -17.98
C ASP A 250 7.64 -2.25 -17.74
N ALA A 251 7.93 -0.96 -17.95
CA ALA A 251 9.21 -0.34 -17.62
C ALA A 251 9.54 -0.46 -16.13
N LYS A 252 8.60 -0.09 -15.25
CA LYS A 252 8.76 -0.17 -13.79
C LYS A 252 9.13 -1.58 -13.35
N GLN A 253 8.42 -2.59 -13.83
CA GLN A 253 8.68 -3.98 -13.48
C GLN A 253 10.02 -4.48 -14.04
N LYS A 254 10.38 -4.13 -15.28
CA LYS A 254 11.68 -4.51 -15.90
C LYS A 254 12.85 -3.87 -15.17
N LEU A 255 12.82 -2.56 -14.95
CA LEU A 255 13.88 -1.83 -14.24
C LEU A 255 14.01 -2.32 -12.80
N GLY A 256 12.89 -2.56 -12.12
CA GLY A 256 12.89 -3.16 -10.78
C GLY A 256 13.50 -4.57 -10.74
N LEU A 257 13.24 -5.40 -11.76
CA LEU A 257 13.83 -6.73 -11.89
C LEU A 257 15.34 -6.66 -12.14
N ILE A 258 15.79 -5.77 -13.03
CA ILE A 258 17.21 -5.52 -13.32
C ILE A 258 17.93 -5.08 -12.05
N LEU A 259 17.39 -4.08 -11.34
CA LEU A 259 17.94 -3.58 -10.08
C LEU A 259 18.00 -4.69 -9.02
N GLY A 260 16.89 -5.38 -8.76
CA GLY A 260 16.86 -6.43 -7.74
C GLY A 260 17.81 -7.58 -8.04
N LYS A 261 17.82 -8.11 -9.28
CA LYS A 261 18.61 -9.29 -9.65
C LYS A 261 20.09 -8.98 -9.83
N SER A 262 20.46 -7.79 -10.30
CA SER A 262 21.87 -7.40 -10.42
C SER A 262 22.50 -7.19 -9.05
N PHE A 263 21.91 -6.38 -8.19
CA PHE A 263 22.47 -6.07 -6.86
C PHE A 263 22.43 -7.29 -5.92
N ALA A 264 21.28 -7.95 -5.77
CA ALA A 264 21.18 -9.14 -4.95
C ALA A 264 22.04 -10.28 -5.51
N GLY A 265 22.14 -10.39 -6.84
CA GLY A 265 22.99 -11.35 -7.52
C GLY A 265 24.48 -11.13 -7.22
N HIS A 266 24.95 -9.88 -7.28
CA HIS A 266 26.33 -9.53 -6.96
C HIS A 266 26.67 -9.82 -5.51
N GLN A 267 25.81 -9.38 -4.60
CA GLN A 267 25.95 -9.66 -3.18
C GLN A 267 26.01 -11.18 -2.92
N LYS A 268 25.12 -11.95 -3.53
CA LYS A 268 25.09 -13.42 -3.40
C LYS A 268 26.36 -14.06 -3.94
N LYS A 269 26.87 -13.56 -5.07
CA LYS A 269 28.11 -14.06 -5.69
C LYS A 269 29.31 -13.84 -4.76
N VAL A 270 29.49 -12.63 -4.24
CA VAL A 270 30.59 -12.29 -3.35
C VAL A 270 30.51 -13.08 -2.04
N LEU A 271 29.33 -13.14 -1.42
CA LEU A 271 29.15 -13.87 -0.17
C LEU A 271 29.36 -15.39 -0.33
N ARG A 272 28.92 -15.99 -1.44
CA ARG A 272 29.20 -17.41 -1.74
C ARG A 272 30.68 -17.68 -1.98
N TRP A 273 31.37 -16.78 -2.65
CA TRP A 273 32.81 -16.91 -2.88
C TRP A 273 33.58 -16.83 -1.56
N ARG A 274 33.18 -15.91 -0.66
CA ARG A 274 33.81 -15.73 0.65
C ARG A 274 33.44 -16.81 1.67
N PHE A 275 32.18 -17.26 1.66
CA PHE A 275 31.61 -18.25 2.58
C PHE A 275 30.95 -19.41 1.82
N PRO A 276 31.73 -20.36 1.27
CA PRO A 276 31.22 -21.43 0.41
C PRO A 276 30.21 -22.36 1.09
N ASN A 277 30.36 -22.56 2.41
CA ASN A 277 29.55 -23.48 3.20
C ASN A 277 28.27 -22.84 3.77
N LEU A 278 28.10 -21.52 3.56
CA LEU A 278 27.00 -20.75 4.11
C LEU A 278 25.79 -20.83 3.17
N LEU A 279 24.73 -21.49 3.63
CA LEU A 279 23.51 -21.62 2.84
C LEU A 279 22.68 -20.32 2.90
N ILE A 280 23.02 -19.36 2.05
CA ILE A 280 22.26 -18.12 1.90
C ILE A 280 20.93 -18.43 1.21
N ARG A 281 19.83 -18.49 1.97
CA ARG A 281 18.48 -18.74 1.45
C ARG A 281 18.03 -17.60 0.53
N GLU A 282 17.94 -16.38 1.05
CA GLU A 282 17.51 -15.19 0.30
C GLU A 282 18.25 -13.93 0.80
N LEU A 283 18.73 -13.09 -0.12
CA LEU A 283 19.27 -11.76 0.18
C LEU A 283 18.25 -10.72 -0.30
N PRO A 284 17.72 -9.88 0.60
CA PRO A 284 16.73 -8.88 0.25
C PRO A 284 17.46 -7.63 -0.19
N PHE A 285 18.08 -7.68 -1.38
CA PHE A 285 18.37 -6.44 -2.08
C PHE A 285 17.23 -6.16 -3.06
N ASN A 286 16.20 -5.50 -2.54
CA ASN A 286 15.21 -4.78 -3.34
C ASN A 286 15.04 -3.39 -2.71
N LEU A 287 14.76 -2.37 -3.53
CA LEU A 287 14.81 -0.98 -3.09
C LEU A 287 13.93 -0.73 -1.85
N GLY A 288 12.70 -1.23 -1.85
CA GLY A 288 11.77 -1.02 -0.73
C GLY A 288 12.13 -1.75 0.56
N SER A 289 12.61 -2.99 0.49
CA SER A 289 13.07 -3.76 1.67
C SER A 289 14.37 -3.18 2.23
N SER A 290 15.30 -2.72 1.38
CA SER A 290 16.53 -2.07 1.82
C SER A 290 16.25 -0.76 2.56
N ILE A 291 15.35 0.08 2.03
CA ILE A 291 14.91 1.34 2.69
C ILE A 291 14.23 1.03 4.02
N ALA A 292 13.30 0.07 4.05
CA ALA A 292 12.60 -0.32 5.27
C ALA A 292 13.58 -0.79 6.36
N LEU A 293 14.53 -1.67 6.01
CA LEU A 293 15.55 -2.15 6.93
C LEU A 293 16.44 -0.99 7.44
N ALA A 294 16.83 -0.07 6.57
CA ALA A 294 17.62 1.10 6.94
C ALA A 294 16.92 1.96 8.00
N LYS A 295 15.64 2.28 7.81
CA LYS A 295 14.87 3.09 8.78
C LYS A 295 14.62 2.37 10.11
N ILE A 296 14.44 1.06 10.09
CA ILE A 296 14.36 0.25 11.32
C ILE A 296 15.67 0.33 12.10
N VAL A 297 16.81 0.13 11.43
CA VAL A 297 18.14 0.16 12.08
C VAL A 297 18.52 1.56 12.55
N GLU A 298 18.13 2.60 11.79
CA GLU A 298 18.30 4.00 12.20
C GLU A 298 17.62 4.26 13.56
N GLN A 299 16.34 3.92 13.69
CA GLN A 299 15.61 4.08 14.95
C GLN A 299 16.20 3.24 16.08
N PHE A 300 16.59 1.99 15.79
CA PHE A 300 17.23 1.11 16.78
C PHE A 300 18.51 1.73 17.34
N LYS A 301 19.36 2.29 16.48
CA LYS A 301 20.60 2.98 16.91
C LYS A 301 20.32 4.25 17.69
N ILE A 302 19.29 5.01 17.30
CA ILE A 302 18.86 6.18 18.08
C ILE A 302 18.49 5.72 19.49
N LYS A 303 17.71 4.64 19.63
CA LYS A 303 17.36 4.07 20.94
C LYS A 303 18.59 3.62 21.73
N GLU A 304 19.52 2.88 21.14
CA GLU A 304 20.71 2.38 21.86
C GLU A 304 21.66 3.50 22.31
N LYS A 305 21.84 4.53 21.48
CA LYS A 305 22.76 5.65 21.78
C LYS A 305 22.13 6.70 22.70
N THR A 306 20.80 6.75 22.77
CA THR A 306 20.11 7.74 23.60
C THR A 306 20.09 7.25 25.04
N ALA A 307 20.86 7.90 25.91
CA ALA A 307 20.70 7.73 27.35
C ALA A 307 19.36 8.32 27.82
N ALA A 308 18.82 7.77 28.90
CA ALA A 308 17.66 8.37 29.57
C ALA A 308 17.96 9.82 29.94
N LYS A 309 16.99 10.70 29.68
CA LYS A 309 17.04 12.09 30.12
C LYS A 309 16.21 12.23 31.38
N PHE A 310 16.41 13.30 32.13
CA PHE A 310 15.64 13.60 33.33
C PHE A 310 14.95 14.94 33.15
N THR A 311 13.76 15.09 33.74
CA THR A 311 13.08 16.37 33.89
C THR A 311 12.56 16.49 35.32
N LEU A 312 12.05 17.65 35.69
CA LEU A 312 11.38 17.84 36.96
C LEU A 312 9.87 17.81 36.75
N GLU A 313 9.22 17.08 37.64
CA GLU A 313 7.78 16.93 37.70
C GLU A 313 7.29 17.58 38.98
N LEU A 314 6.45 18.61 38.82
CA LEU A 314 5.82 19.36 39.90
C LEU A 314 4.44 18.75 40.17
N LYS A 315 4.25 18.22 41.37
CA LYS A 315 2.99 17.70 41.88
C LYS A 315 2.31 18.76 42.70
N ILE A 316 1.11 19.17 42.31
CA ILE A 316 0.36 20.27 42.93
C ILE A 316 -0.88 19.69 43.59
N GLU A 317 -1.07 19.97 44.88
CA GLU A 317 -2.23 19.50 45.64
C GLU A 317 -3.36 20.54 45.60
N ILE A 318 -4.52 20.14 45.08
CA ILE A 318 -5.71 20.99 44.94
C ILE A 318 -6.94 20.14 45.21
N ASN A 319 -7.80 20.56 46.14
CA ASN A 319 -9.07 19.88 46.44
C ASN A 319 -8.92 18.36 46.67
N ASN A 320 -7.86 17.94 47.40
CA ASN A 320 -7.48 16.54 47.64
C ASN A 320 -7.11 15.72 46.38
N ARG A 321 -6.73 16.39 45.28
CA ARG A 321 -6.21 15.80 44.05
C ARG A 321 -4.77 16.26 43.81
N ILE A 322 -4.01 15.46 43.05
CA ILE A 322 -2.64 15.78 42.66
C ILE A 322 -2.62 16.00 41.15
N ILE A 323 -2.26 17.22 40.74
CA ILE A 323 -1.99 17.58 39.35
C ILE A 323 -0.49 17.56 39.09
N THR A 324 -0.11 17.24 37.86
CA THR A 324 1.28 17.07 37.47
C THR A 324 1.68 18.04 36.36
N ALA A 325 2.55 18.99 36.67
CA ALA A 325 3.17 19.91 35.70
C ALA A 325 4.62 19.50 35.40
N LEU A 326 5.10 19.74 34.18
CA LEU A 326 6.46 19.40 33.75
C LEU A 326 7.31 20.66 33.59
N LEU A 327 8.58 20.57 33.94
CA LEU A 327 9.53 21.67 33.76
C LEU A 327 9.57 22.10 32.29
N ASP A 328 9.41 23.40 32.05
CA ASP A 328 9.37 23.97 30.70
C ASP A 328 10.74 23.81 30.00
N SER A 329 10.71 23.18 28.83
CA SER A 329 11.77 23.14 27.81
C SER A 329 13.17 22.73 28.26
N LYS A 330 13.34 22.27 29.50
CA LYS A 330 14.63 21.90 30.10
C LYS A 330 14.63 20.43 30.50
N THR A 331 15.59 19.71 29.94
CA THR A 331 15.92 18.34 30.33
C THR A 331 17.35 18.26 30.82
N PHE A 332 17.61 17.38 31.77
CA PHE A 332 18.93 17.12 32.34
C PHE A 332 19.47 15.81 31.75
N ASN A 333 20.77 15.80 31.42
CA ASN A 333 21.45 14.60 30.92
C ASN A 333 21.92 13.67 32.06
N ASN A 334 21.90 14.13 33.29
CA ASN A 334 22.35 13.42 34.48
C ASN A 334 21.27 13.54 35.56
N ARG A 335 21.02 12.44 36.26
CA ARG A 335 20.11 12.40 37.41
C ARG A 335 20.56 13.33 38.54
N GLN A 336 21.85 13.40 38.85
CA GLN A 336 22.35 14.24 39.96
C GLN A 336 22.08 15.73 39.73
N SER A 337 22.27 16.25 38.51
CA SER A 337 21.98 17.67 38.24
C SER A 337 20.49 17.98 38.29
N ALA A 338 19.63 17.03 37.91
CA ALA A 338 18.20 17.14 38.16
C ALA A 338 17.88 17.11 39.66
N GLU A 339 18.51 16.22 40.43
CA GLU A 339 18.34 16.11 41.89
C GLU A 339 18.81 17.37 42.63
N GLU A 340 19.91 17.99 42.23
CA GLU A 340 20.41 19.25 42.80
C GLU A 340 19.39 20.39 42.61
N VAL A 341 18.84 20.53 41.40
CA VAL A 341 17.79 21.53 41.14
C VAL A 341 16.49 21.16 41.87
N CYS A 342 16.11 19.89 41.90
CA CYS A 342 14.95 19.40 42.63
C CYS A 342 15.06 19.71 44.13
N GLN A 343 16.21 19.45 44.75
CA GLN A 343 16.44 19.67 46.17
C GLN A 343 16.39 21.16 46.52
N ARG A 344 16.97 22.03 45.68
CA ARG A 344 16.86 23.49 45.82
C ARG A 344 15.39 23.93 45.80
N LEU A 345 14.62 23.47 44.82
CA LEU A 345 13.23 23.88 44.66
C LEU A 345 12.29 23.26 45.71
N LYS A 346 12.65 22.11 46.32
CA LYS A 346 11.87 21.47 47.41
C LYS A 346 11.76 22.31 48.68
N GLU A 347 12.66 23.28 48.87
CA GLU A 347 12.54 24.23 49.99
C GLU A 347 11.31 25.14 49.82
N ALA A 348 10.87 25.36 48.58
CA ALA A 348 9.62 26.05 48.30
C ALA A 348 8.43 25.11 48.55
N GLN A 349 7.72 25.34 49.66
CA GLN A 349 6.49 24.62 50.00
C GLN A 349 5.31 24.95 49.07
N TYR A 350 5.42 26.04 48.32
CA TYR A 350 4.35 26.55 47.48
C TYR A 350 4.86 26.91 46.08
N CYS A 351 4.05 26.61 45.06
CA CYS A 351 4.21 27.14 43.71
C CYS A 351 3.17 28.23 43.44
N GLU A 352 3.49 29.18 42.56
CA GLU A 352 2.59 30.28 42.18
C GLU A 352 2.22 30.21 40.71
N VAL A 353 0.98 30.55 40.36
CA VAL A 353 0.61 30.76 38.95
C VAL A 353 1.24 32.07 38.47
N VAL A 354 2.17 32.00 37.52
CA VAL A 354 2.98 33.16 37.09
C VAL A 354 2.57 33.76 35.76
N LEU A 355 1.67 33.09 35.03
CA LEU A 355 1.05 33.60 33.81
C LEU A 355 -0.44 33.30 33.84
N ASP A 356 -1.24 34.22 33.28
CA ASP A 356 -2.68 33.98 33.10
C ASP A 356 -2.88 32.70 32.27
N PRO A 357 -3.78 31.78 32.69
CA PRO A 357 -4.10 30.62 31.89
C PRO A 357 -4.60 31.04 30.52
N VAL A 358 -4.03 30.42 29.48
CA VAL A 358 -4.44 30.70 28.11
C VAL A 358 -5.21 29.51 27.57
N SER A 359 -6.47 29.75 27.19
CA SER A 359 -7.34 28.75 26.57
C SER A 359 -7.48 29.03 25.08
N PHE A 360 -7.07 28.08 24.26
CA PHE A 360 -7.20 28.16 22.80
C PHE A 360 -8.18 27.10 22.29
N PRO A 361 -9.15 27.47 21.43
CA PRO A 361 -9.98 26.50 20.75
C PRO A 361 -9.14 25.75 19.70
N GLU A 362 -9.14 24.43 19.78
CA GLU A 362 -8.56 23.55 18.77
C GLU A 362 -9.65 22.72 18.10
N SER A 363 -9.39 22.27 16.88
CA SER A 363 -10.32 21.40 16.17
C SER A 363 -9.62 20.44 15.24
N VAL A 364 -10.18 19.24 15.13
CA VAL A 364 -9.76 18.21 14.17
C VAL A 364 -10.85 18.04 13.13
N GLY A 365 -10.44 17.87 11.87
CA GLY A 365 -11.33 17.67 10.73
C GLY A 365 -11.64 18.95 9.94
N PRO A 366 -12.44 18.87 8.86
CA PRO A 366 -13.06 17.66 8.29
C PRO A 366 -12.05 16.59 7.85
N LEU A 367 -12.45 15.32 7.89
CA LEU A 367 -11.59 14.22 7.46
C LEU A 367 -11.77 13.97 5.97
N ALA A 368 -10.68 13.87 5.23
CA ALA A 368 -10.73 13.45 3.83
C ALA A 368 -11.20 11.99 3.71
N GLY A 369 -11.38 11.51 2.49
CA GLY A 369 -11.65 10.11 2.22
C GLY A 369 -10.50 9.22 2.69
N LEU A 370 -10.83 7.98 3.07
CA LEU A 370 -9.87 7.00 3.56
C LEU A 370 -9.01 6.47 2.40
N ASP A 371 -7.69 6.46 2.55
CA ASP A 371 -6.76 5.82 1.63
C ASP A 371 -6.12 4.56 2.24
N THR A 372 -5.23 3.91 1.47
CA THR A 372 -4.53 2.70 1.91
C THR A 372 -3.63 2.97 3.12
N PHE A 373 -2.94 4.11 3.11
CA PHE A 373 -1.96 4.47 4.12
C PHE A 373 -2.65 4.63 5.49
N GLU A 374 -3.71 5.43 5.54
CA GLU A 374 -4.47 5.70 6.76
C GLU A 374 -5.17 4.45 7.27
N LEU A 375 -5.72 3.60 6.39
CA LEU A 375 -6.34 2.33 6.78
C LEU A 375 -5.33 1.42 7.49
N LEU A 376 -4.17 1.19 6.88
CA LEU A 376 -3.10 0.36 7.43
C LEU A 376 -2.59 0.92 8.75
N GLN A 377 -2.31 2.22 8.79
CA GLN A 377 -1.78 2.91 9.95
C GLN A 377 -2.74 2.82 11.14
N PHE A 378 -4.00 3.22 10.94
CA PHE A 378 -4.98 3.32 12.02
C PHE A 378 -5.27 1.94 12.61
N MET A 379 -5.54 0.95 11.76
CA MET A 379 -5.89 -0.39 12.21
C MET A 379 -4.73 -1.07 12.96
N SER A 380 -3.50 -0.86 12.50
CA SER A 380 -2.32 -1.39 13.19
C SER A 380 -2.12 -0.71 14.54
N LYS A 381 -2.09 0.63 14.58
CA LYS A 381 -1.84 1.42 15.79
C LYS A 381 -2.90 1.21 16.88
N HIS A 382 -4.17 1.11 16.50
CA HIS A 382 -5.28 1.15 17.45
C HIS A 382 -5.92 -0.20 17.75
N PHE A 383 -5.70 -1.21 16.90
CA PHE A 383 -6.26 -2.55 17.07
C PHE A 383 -5.22 -3.68 17.02
N GLY A 384 -3.92 -3.35 16.84
CA GLY A 384 -2.83 -4.33 16.91
C GLY A 384 -2.79 -5.33 15.74
N LEU A 385 -3.54 -5.08 14.66
CA LEU A 385 -3.50 -5.93 13.47
C LEU A 385 -2.20 -5.71 12.69
N SER A 386 -1.66 -6.78 12.10
CA SER A 386 -0.49 -6.65 11.21
C SER A 386 -0.87 -5.96 9.90
N LEU A 387 0.07 -5.24 9.28
CA LEU A 387 -0.19 -4.57 7.99
C LEU A 387 -0.62 -5.57 6.90
N LEU A 388 -0.01 -6.76 6.91
CA LEU A 388 -0.33 -7.82 5.95
C LEU A 388 -1.77 -8.34 6.14
N GLU A 389 -2.19 -8.54 7.39
CA GLU A 389 -3.55 -8.99 7.69
C GLU A 389 -4.59 -7.95 7.26
N ILE A 390 -4.34 -6.66 7.50
CA ILE A 390 -5.24 -5.58 7.10
C ILE A 390 -5.37 -5.52 5.56
N ASP A 391 -4.26 -5.59 4.81
CA ASP A 391 -4.29 -5.63 3.33
C ASP A 391 -5.04 -6.86 2.81
N GLN A 392 -4.85 -8.04 3.41
CA GLN A 392 -5.55 -9.25 3.00
C GLN A 392 -7.06 -9.18 3.28
N ILE A 393 -7.44 -8.68 4.45
CA ILE A 393 -8.85 -8.49 4.82
C ILE A 393 -9.51 -7.47 3.89
N SER A 394 -8.89 -6.33 3.64
CA SER A 394 -9.47 -5.30 2.78
C SER A 394 -9.62 -5.80 1.35
N GLN A 395 -8.62 -6.50 0.80
CA GLN A 395 -8.72 -7.14 -0.53
C GLN A 395 -9.85 -8.17 -0.60
N LYS A 396 -10.08 -8.94 0.47
CA LYS A 396 -11.21 -9.87 0.57
C LYS A 396 -12.57 -9.18 0.64
N LEU A 397 -12.66 -8.02 1.31
CA LEU A 397 -13.88 -7.21 1.33
C LEU A 397 -14.19 -6.63 -0.06
N TYR A 398 -13.15 -6.18 -0.77
CA TYR A 398 -13.23 -5.70 -2.14
C TYR A 398 -13.67 -6.78 -3.13
N SER A 399 -13.10 -7.99 -3.03
CA SER A 399 -13.43 -9.10 -3.93
C SER A 399 -14.89 -9.54 -3.84
N LYS A 400 -15.52 -9.34 -2.67
CA LYS A 400 -16.95 -9.56 -2.41
C LYS A 400 -17.83 -8.35 -2.76
N ALA A 401 -17.23 -7.28 -3.27
CA ALA A 401 -17.84 -6.00 -3.61
C ALA A 401 -18.46 -5.23 -2.43
N PHE A 402 -17.94 -5.39 -1.20
CA PHE A 402 -18.43 -4.65 -0.03
C PHE A 402 -17.80 -3.26 0.15
N ILE A 403 -16.62 -3.05 -0.43
CA ILE A 403 -15.89 -1.77 -0.43
C ILE A 403 -15.33 -1.49 -1.83
N THR A 404 -14.90 -0.26 -2.10
CA THR A 404 -14.08 0.10 -3.29
C THR A 404 -12.66 -0.45 -3.17
N ASN A 405 -11.85 -0.35 -4.23
CA ASN A 405 -10.48 -0.88 -4.24
C ASN A 405 -9.65 -0.30 -3.08
N PRO A 406 -9.17 -1.13 -2.12
CA PRO A 406 -8.50 -0.65 -0.92
C PRO A 406 -7.02 -0.33 -1.16
N ARG A 407 -6.54 -0.43 -2.40
CA ARG A 407 -5.21 0.02 -2.83
C ARG A 407 -5.35 1.28 -3.66
N THR A 408 -5.55 2.39 -2.96
CA THR A 408 -5.71 3.73 -3.51
C THR A 408 -4.92 4.74 -2.68
N ASN A 409 -4.43 5.78 -3.35
CA ASN A 409 -3.89 7.00 -2.73
C ASN A 409 -4.92 8.15 -2.76
N SER A 410 -6.11 7.89 -3.28
CA SER A 410 -7.18 8.89 -3.40
C SER A 410 -7.86 9.11 -2.06
N THR A 411 -7.98 10.38 -1.69
CA THR A 411 -8.73 10.83 -0.51
C THR A 411 -9.85 11.80 -0.89
N LYS A 412 -10.02 12.12 -2.18
CA LYS A 412 -11.10 12.99 -2.67
C LYS A 412 -12.38 12.20 -2.95
N TYR A 413 -13.53 12.78 -2.60
CA TYR A 413 -14.84 12.23 -2.94
C TYR A 413 -15.36 12.75 -4.29
N GLN A 414 -16.18 11.95 -4.97
CA GLN A 414 -16.90 12.34 -6.18
C GLN A 414 -18.12 13.20 -5.85
N GLU A 415 -18.54 14.07 -6.77
CA GLU A 415 -19.61 15.05 -6.54
C GLU A 415 -20.95 14.44 -6.10
N ASN A 416 -21.25 13.22 -6.54
CA ASN A 416 -22.49 12.49 -6.23
C ASN A 416 -22.44 11.71 -4.90
N ILE A 417 -21.39 11.84 -4.09
CA ILE A 417 -21.23 11.06 -2.85
C ILE A 417 -22.36 11.28 -1.83
N GLY A 418 -23.04 12.42 -1.88
CA GLY A 418 -24.10 12.77 -0.94
C GLY A 418 -25.24 11.75 -0.89
N ASP A 419 -25.64 11.22 -2.05
CA ASP A 419 -26.69 10.19 -2.13
C ASP A 419 -26.22 8.88 -1.48
N CYS A 420 -24.97 8.48 -1.72
CA CYS A 420 -24.36 7.31 -1.11
C CYS A 420 -24.32 7.42 0.41
N VAL A 421 -23.90 8.57 0.95
CA VAL A 421 -23.85 8.81 2.40
C VAL A 421 -25.24 8.75 3.03
N ASN A 422 -26.24 9.39 2.40
CA ASN A 422 -27.62 9.38 2.89
C ASN A 422 -28.23 7.98 2.88
N TYR A 423 -27.99 7.21 1.81
CA TYR A 423 -28.39 5.81 1.75
C TYR A 423 -27.72 4.97 2.85
N PHE A 424 -26.42 5.19 3.04
CA PHE A 424 -25.64 4.47 4.03
C PHE A 424 -26.10 4.76 5.45
N LEU A 425 -26.30 6.02 5.83
CA LEU A 425 -26.84 6.41 7.15
C LEU A 425 -28.18 5.75 7.48
N ARG A 426 -29.07 5.60 6.50
CA ARG A 426 -30.40 5.01 6.70
C ARG A 426 -30.37 3.49 6.83
N THR A 427 -29.37 2.85 6.23
CA THR A 427 -29.32 1.40 6.04
C THR A 427 -28.34 0.72 6.99
N PHE A 428 -27.21 1.36 7.25
CA PHE A 428 -26.09 0.80 8.01
C PHE A 428 -26.41 0.49 9.48
N PRO A 429 -27.06 1.37 10.27
CA PRO A 429 -27.35 1.11 11.69
C PRO A 429 -28.25 -0.11 11.91
N ARG A 430 -29.01 -0.53 10.89
CA ARG A 430 -29.94 -1.67 10.95
C ARG A 430 -29.31 -3.01 10.51
N ARG A 431 -28.11 -2.99 9.91
CA ARG A 431 -27.51 -4.16 9.26
C ARG A 431 -26.23 -4.68 9.90
N VAL A 432 -25.51 -3.85 10.66
CA VAL A 432 -24.30 -4.29 11.36
C VAL A 432 -24.56 -4.43 12.85
N SER A 433 -24.12 -5.55 13.42
CA SER A 433 -24.32 -5.87 14.82
C SER A 433 -23.55 -4.88 15.72
N PRO A 434 -24.14 -4.44 16.86
CA PRO A 434 -23.42 -3.71 17.91
C PRO A 434 -22.14 -4.41 18.39
N ASN A 435 -22.04 -5.72 18.17
CA ASN A 435 -20.91 -6.57 18.58
C ASN A 435 -19.54 -6.14 18.01
N TYR A 436 -19.51 -5.31 16.96
CA TYR A 436 -18.26 -4.80 16.37
C TYR A 436 -17.87 -3.38 16.85
N GLY A 437 -18.58 -2.83 17.84
CA GLY A 437 -18.22 -1.57 18.49
C GLY A 437 -18.56 -0.31 17.70
N ILE A 438 -19.51 -0.37 16.78
CA ILE A 438 -20.00 0.80 16.03
C ILE A 438 -20.92 1.62 16.96
N PRO A 439 -20.63 2.90 17.19
CA PRO A 439 -21.50 3.77 17.98
C PRO A 439 -22.88 3.94 17.33
N GLU A 440 -23.91 4.15 18.13
CA GLU A 440 -25.29 4.31 17.66
C GLU A 440 -25.41 5.58 16.80
N VAL A 441 -25.40 5.41 15.46
CA VAL A 441 -25.51 6.54 14.52
C VAL A 441 -26.98 6.88 14.30
N SER A 442 -27.38 8.10 14.67
CA SER A 442 -28.73 8.62 14.38
C SER A 442 -28.86 9.00 12.90
N VAL A 443 -30.02 8.71 12.31
CA VAL A 443 -30.37 9.12 10.93
C VAL A 443 -30.52 10.63 10.78
N ASP A 444 -30.73 11.36 11.88
CA ASP A 444 -30.91 12.81 11.90
C ASP A 444 -29.61 13.58 12.21
N MET A 445 -28.47 12.89 12.16
CA MET A 445 -27.17 13.49 12.42
C MET A 445 -26.83 14.57 11.36
N PRO A 446 -26.32 15.75 11.77
CA PRO A 446 -25.94 16.79 10.82
C PRO A 446 -24.75 16.34 9.99
N LEU A 447 -24.88 16.41 8.65
CA LEU A 447 -23.82 16.13 7.70
C LEU A 447 -23.36 17.39 6.97
N ASN A 448 -22.08 17.44 6.63
CA ASN A 448 -21.45 18.49 5.86
C ASN A 448 -20.75 17.93 4.62
N VAL A 449 -21.57 17.54 3.62
CA VAL A 449 -21.09 16.97 2.35
C VAL A 449 -20.20 17.97 1.58
N GLU A 450 -20.56 19.25 1.61
CA GLU A 450 -19.81 20.29 0.91
C GLU A 450 -18.37 20.44 1.44
N ALA A 451 -18.17 20.36 2.76
CA ALA A 451 -16.83 20.41 3.33
C ALA A 451 -15.98 19.20 2.92
N ALA A 452 -16.57 17.99 2.92
CA ALA A 452 -15.88 16.76 2.53
C ALA A 452 -15.47 16.75 1.04
N LEU A 453 -16.28 17.35 0.15
CA LEU A 453 -15.97 17.45 -1.28
C LEU A 453 -14.81 18.42 -1.60
N LYS A 454 -14.54 19.38 -0.72
CA LYS A 454 -13.51 20.42 -0.93
C LYS A 454 -12.10 19.99 -0.53
N ILE A 455 -11.95 18.85 0.14
CA ILE A 455 -10.67 18.37 0.67
C ILE A 455 -10.24 17.06 0.00
N GLY A 456 -8.98 16.67 0.24
CA GLY A 456 -8.41 15.43 -0.26
C GLY A 456 -7.67 15.57 -1.60
N VAL A 457 -6.96 14.52 -1.96
CA VAL A 457 -6.16 14.38 -3.18
C VAL A 457 -6.88 13.41 -4.10
N ASN A 458 -7.00 13.78 -5.38
CA ASN A 458 -7.62 12.93 -6.38
C ASN A 458 -6.55 12.10 -7.07
N ASP A 459 -6.60 10.78 -6.89
CA ASP A 459 -5.95 9.84 -7.80
C ASP A 459 -6.98 9.47 -8.87
N GLU A 460 -6.71 9.82 -10.13
CA GLU A 460 -7.64 9.65 -11.25
C GLU A 460 -8.05 8.19 -11.48
N ASN A 461 -7.28 7.24 -10.93
CA ASN A 461 -7.47 5.81 -11.15
C ASN A 461 -8.49 5.17 -10.19
N HIS A 462 -8.60 5.66 -8.96
CA HIS A 462 -9.44 5.05 -7.92
C HIS A 462 -10.10 6.10 -7.02
N PRO A 463 -11.33 5.87 -6.55
CA PRO A 463 -11.89 6.66 -5.47
C PRO A 463 -11.25 6.24 -4.15
N SER A 464 -11.47 7.06 -3.12
CA SER A 464 -11.20 6.67 -1.73
C SER A 464 -11.90 5.37 -1.34
N ILE A 465 -11.40 4.74 -0.28
CA ILE A 465 -11.94 3.51 0.30
C ILE A 465 -13.28 3.82 0.96
N ILE A 466 -14.37 3.39 0.34
CA ILE A 466 -15.75 3.58 0.82
C ILE A 466 -16.51 2.25 0.82
N PRO A 467 -17.50 2.09 1.72
CA PRO A 467 -18.45 0.98 1.61
C PRO A 467 -19.32 1.14 0.35
N THR A 468 -19.70 0.02 -0.26
CA THR A 468 -20.65 0.01 -1.38
C THR A 468 -22.09 -0.16 -0.87
N GLU A 469 -23.07 -0.13 -1.78
CA GLU A 469 -24.47 -0.43 -1.47
C GLU A 469 -24.72 -1.90 -1.06
N LYS A 470 -23.72 -2.77 -1.24
CA LYS A 470 -23.78 -4.18 -0.87
C LYS A 470 -23.24 -4.37 0.55
N PHE A 471 -24.08 -4.88 1.44
CA PHE A 471 -23.73 -5.13 2.83
C PHE A 471 -23.42 -6.61 3.08
N PRO A 472 -22.42 -6.92 3.92
CA PRO A 472 -22.19 -8.29 4.37
C PRO A 472 -23.30 -8.76 5.33
N SER A 473 -23.51 -10.07 5.36
CA SER A 473 -24.25 -10.69 6.46
C SER A 473 -23.34 -10.75 7.69
N SER A 474 -23.72 -10.07 8.77
CA SER A 474 -22.93 -9.99 10.01
C SER A 474 -22.65 -11.36 10.64
N MET A 475 -23.53 -12.35 10.43
CA MET A 475 -23.31 -13.73 10.89
C MET A 475 -22.19 -14.49 10.16
N LEU A 476 -21.72 -13.98 9.01
CA LEU A 476 -20.76 -14.69 8.14
C LEU A 476 -19.34 -14.09 8.16
N MET A 477 -19.09 -13.05 8.97
CA MET A 477 -17.78 -12.38 9.01
C MET A 477 -16.93 -12.87 10.17
N ALA A 478 -15.64 -13.14 9.89
CA ALA A 478 -14.66 -13.34 10.96
C ALA A 478 -14.50 -12.06 11.81
N PRO A 479 -14.09 -12.16 13.09
CA PRO A 479 -13.99 -11.00 13.98
C PRO A 479 -13.17 -9.83 13.41
N ASN A 480 -11.95 -10.09 12.93
CA ASN A 480 -11.09 -9.04 12.34
C ASN A 480 -11.63 -8.52 11.00
N GLU A 481 -12.30 -9.37 10.20
CA GLU A 481 -12.98 -8.94 8.97
C GLU A 481 -14.11 -7.95 9.28
N GLY A 482 -14.91 -8.25 10.31
CA GLY A 482 -15.97 -7.37 10.80
C GLY A 482 -15.43 -6.07 11.40
N LEU A 483 -14.30 -6.13 12.12
CA LEU A 483 -13.63 -4.96 12.68
C LEU A 483 -13.13 -3.99 11.60
N VAL A 484 -12.39 -4.49 10.61
CA VAL A 484 -11.87 -3.67 9.48
C VAL A 484 -13.02 -3.05 8.69
N TYR A 485 -14.06 -3.84 8.36
CA TYR A 485 -15.21 -3.32 7.64
C TYR A 485 -15.96 -2.24 8.43
N SER A 486 -16.18 -2.47 9.73
CA SER A 486 -16.82 -1.50 10.62
C SER A 486 -16.04 -0.19 10.69
N PHE A 487 -14.70 -0.26 10.78
CA PHE A 487 -13.85 0.91 10.73
C PHE A 487 -13.99 1.70 9.42
N ILE A 488 -13.95 1.03 8.26
CA ILE A 488 -14.14 1.67 6.94
C ILE A 488 -15.48 2.41 6.90
N CYS A 489 -16.54 1.79 7.40
CA CYS A 489 -17.87 2.37 7.45
C CYS A 489 -17.95 3.60 8.39
N CYS A 490 -17.39 3.49 9.60
CA CYS A 490 -17.32 4.62 10.53
C CYS A 490 -16.46 5.76 9.97
N ARG A 491 -15.35 5.44 9.28
CA ARG A 491 -14.52 6.46 8.63
C ARG A 491 -15.24 7.19 7.53
N PHE A 492 -15.94 6.45 6.67
CA PHE A 492 -16.74 7.04 5.62
C PHE A 492 -17.75 8.05 6.19
N LEU A 493 -18.51 7.68 7.22
CA LEU A 493 -19.46 8.59 7.87
C LEU A 493 -18.77 9.79 8.52
N ALA A 494 -17.65 9.56 9.22
CA ALA A 494 -16.91 10.60 9.92
C ALA A 494 -16.42 11.73 9.02
N SER A 495 -16.08 11.44 7.76
CA SER A 495 -15.68 12.46 6.78
C SER A 495 -16.76 13.51 6.52
N PHE A 496 -18.04 13.16 6.75
CA PHE A 496 -19.18 14.06 6.56
C PHE A 496 -19.72 14.63 7.87
N MET A 497 -19.20 14.23 9.02
CA MET A 497 -19.65 14.71 10.32
C MET A 497 -18.99 16.04 10.71
N PRO A 498 -19.55 16.80 11.68
CA PRO A 498 -18.92 18.01 12.19
C PRO A 498 -17.53 17.73 12.75
N LYS A 499 -16.66 18.76 12.72
CA LYS A 499 -15.33 18.73 13.32
C LYS A 499 -15.40 18.40 14.82
N TYR A 500 -14.40 17.67 15.31
CA TYR A 500 -14.20 17.52 16.75
C TYR A 500 -13.55 18.80 17.28
N THR A 501 -14.12 19.41 18.31
CA THR A 501 -13.56 20.60 18.96
C THR A 501 -13.24 20.33 20.42
N TYR A 502 -12.17 20.96 20.90
CA TYR A 502 -11.79 20.96 22.32
C TYR A 502 -11.04 22.25 22.62
N PHE A 503 -10.89 22.56 23.91
CA PHE A 503 -10.08 23.69 24.34
C PHE A 503 -8.83 23.16 25.02
N LYS A 504 -7.66 23.65 24.59
CA LYS A 504 -6.40 23.41 25.29
C LYS A 504 -6.13 24.60 26.18
N GLU A 505 -6.06 24.35 27.49
CA GLU A 505 -5.73 25.37 28.48
C GLU A 505 -4.35 25.05 29.07
N THR A 506 -3.44 26.01 28.98
CA THR A 506 -2.09 25.90 29.54
C THR A 506 -1.93 26.86 30.70
N THR A 507 -1.53 26.32 31.86
CA THR A 507 -1.17 27.06 33.06
C THR A 507 0.33 26.93 33.32
N VAL A 508 0.98 28.03 33.71
CA VAL A 508 2.41 28.03 34.04
C VAL A 508 2.60 28.33 35.52
N PHE A 509 3.22 27.39 36.23
CA PHE A 509 3.57 27.52 37.63
C PHE A 509 5.04 27.92 37.77
N GLY A 510 5.31 28.91 38.60
CA GLY A 510 6.64 29.38 38.94
C GLY A 510 7.05 28.91 40.33
N ILE A 511 8.30 28.47 40.43
CA ILE A 511 9.02 28.27 41.69
C ILE A 511 10.42 28.86 41.50
N GLU A 512 10.73 29.91 42.26
CA GLU A 512 11.96 30.69 42.07
C GLU A 512 12.15 31.15 40.62
N ASP A 513 13.21 30.67 39.96
CA ASP A 513 13.57 30.96 38.57
C ASP A 513 13.05 29.90 37.57
N CYS A 514 12.38 28.86 38.05
CA CYS A 514 11.91 27.73 37.25
C CYS A 514 10.42 27.83 36.92
N LYS A 515 10.06 27.44 35.69
CA LYS A 515 8.68 27.42 35.20
C LYS A 515 8.26 26.00 34.86
N PHE A 516 7.05 25.63 35.24
CA PHE A 516 6.44 24.33 35.00
C PHE A 516 5.14 24.51 34.23
N GLU A 517 4.98 23.80 33.13
CA GLU A 517 3.77 23.82 32.32
C GLU A 517 2.85 22.66 32.64
N TYR A 518 1.57 23.00 32.83
CA TYR A 518 0.46 22.07 32.88
C TYR A 518 -0.49 22.39 31.73
N SER A 519 -0.85 21.39 30.94
CA SER A 519 -1.89 21.52 29.91
C SER A 519 -3.02 20.55 30.17
N CYS A 520 -4.24 21.07 30.27
CA CYS A 520 -5.46 20.28 30.33
C CYS A 520 -6.32 20.51 29.08
N PHE A 521 -7.27 19.60 28.86
CA PHE A 521 -8.14 19.59 27.69
C PHE A 521 -9.57 19.62 28.16
N LYS A 522 -10.32 20.68 27.81
CA LYS A 522 -11.76 20.80 28.08
C LYS A 522 -12.56 20.33 26.87
N ALA A 523 -13.69 19.66 27.10
CA ALA A 523 -14.55 19.18 26.04
C ALA A 523 -15.12 20.35 25.23
N GLY A 524 -15.12 20.20 23.92
CA GLY A 524 -15.98 20.95 23.01
C GLY A 524 -17.07 20.04 22.47
N GLU A 525 -17.28 20.08 21.16
CA GLU A 525 -18.20 19.21 20.46
C GLU A 525 -17.49 17.95 19.96
N ASP A 526 -18.02 16.78 20.29
CA ASP A 526 -17.43 15.50 19.89
C ASP A 526 -17.34 15.31 18.37
N GLY A 527 -18.23 15.95 17.59
CA GLY A 527 -18.22 15.85 16.13
C GLY A 527 -18.15 14.40 15.63
N PHE A 528 -17.29 14.15 14.64
CA PHE A 528 -17.03 12.82 14.09
C PHE A 528 -16.48 11.78 15.09
N THR A 529 -15.91 12.20 16.23
CA THR A 529 -15.36 11.24 17.21
C THR A 529 -16.45 10.45 17.92
N LYS A 530 -17.72 10.84 17.78
CA LYS A 530 -18.87 10.00 18.20
C LYS A 530 -18.86 8.62 17.56
N VAL A 531 -18.44 8.51 16.28
CA VAL A 531 -18.34 7.24 15.55
C VAL A 531 -16.91 6.67 15.55
N LEU A 532 -15.92 7.48 15.94
CA LEU A 532 -14.49 7.13 15.99
C LEU A 532 -13.85 7.63 17.30
N PRO A 533 -14.20 7.02 18.45
CA PRO A 533 -13.73 7.50 19.75
C PRO A 533 -12.21 7.43 19.91
N LYS A 534 -11.53 6.51 19.19
CA LYS A 534 -10.06 6.39 19.21
C LYS A 534 -9.31 7.57 18.56
N LEU A 535 -10.01 8.47 17.85
CA LEU A 535 -9.44 9.71 17.31
C LEU A 535 -9.54 10.91 18.28
N LYS A 536 -10.13 10.73 19.47
CA LYS A 536 -10.06 11.77 20.51
C LYS A 536 -8.59 11.96 20.91
N VAL A 537 -8.08 13.17 20.68
CA VAL A 537 -6.65 13.51 20.79
C VAL A 537 -6.10 13.18 22.19
N LYS A 538 -6.88 13.44 23.24
CA LYS A 538 -6.57 13.13 24.64
C LYS A 538 -7.86 12.87 25.42
N THR A 539 -7.75 12.15 26.53
CA THR A 539 -8.82 12.08 27.52
C THR A 539 -9.06 13.49 28.01
N VAL A 540 -10.26 14.03 27.76
CA VAL A 540 -10.69 15.30 28.35
C VAL A 540 -10.66 15.12 29.86
N GLU A 541 -9.92 15.99 30.54
CA GLU A 541 -9.97 16.07 32.00
C GLU A 541 -11.05 17.10 32.32
N GLU A 542 -12.27 16.60 32.60
CA GLU A 542 -13.44 17.40 32.98
C GLU A 542 -13.32 17.92 34.42
N ASP A 543 -12.24 18.63 34.74
CA ASP A 543 -12.03 19.18 36.08
C ASP A 543 -12.13 20.71 36.07
N GLU A 544 -13.30 21.22 35.66
CA GLU A 544 -13.59 22.65 35.63
C GLU A 544 -13.38 23.32 37.00
N GLU A 545 -13.67 22.60 38.09
CA GLU A 545 -13.49 23.07 39.46
C GLU A 545 -12.02 23.30 39.79
N THR A 546 -11.13 22.38 39.40
CA THR A 546 -9.69 22.55 39.64
C THR A 546 -9.08 23.66 38.77
N LEU A 547 -9.54 23.80 37.53
CA LEU A 547 -9.06 24.84 36.60
C LEU A 547 -9.49 26.25 37.02
N SER A 548 -10.65 26.39 37.64
CA SER A 548 -11.12 27.68 38.17
C SER A 548 -10.20 28.27 39.26
N ASN A 549 -9.35 27.44 39.89
CA ASN A 549 -8.40 27.88 40.89
C ASN A 549 -7.13 28.49 40.30
N PHE A 550 -6.81 28.25 39.02
CA PHE A 550 -5.57 28.71 38.39
C PHE A 550 -5.60 30.18 38.00
N ILE A 551 -5.73 31.06 38.99
CA ILE A 551 -5.71 32.51 38.79
C ILE A 551 -4.28 33.01 38.99
N LEU A 552 -3.84 33.94 38.14
CA LEU A 552 -2.54 34.59 38.28
C LEU A 552 -2.31 35.07 39.73
N GLY A 553 -1.17 34.67 40.31
CA GLY A 553 -0.79 34.98 41.69
C GLY A 553 -1.28 33.98 42.75
N ASN A 554 -2.15 33.03 42.40
CA ASN A 554 -2.58 31.99 43.35
C ASN A 554 -1.44 31.03 43.69
N LYS A 555 -1.40 30.61 44.96
CA LYS A 555 -0.37 29.72 45.51
C LYS A 555 -0.96 28.38 45.90
N PHE A 556 -0.22 27.31 45.63
CA PHE A 556 -0.64 25.94 45.89
C PHE A 556 0.45 25.16 46.60
N LEU A 557 0.06 24.24 47.48
CA LEU A 557 0.98 23.27 48.05
C LEU A 557 1.51 22.38 46.92
N CYS A 558 2.82 22.16 46.93
CA CYS A 558 3.45 21.35 45.90
C CYS A 558 4.60 20.50 46.43
N ASP A 559 4.85 19.40 45.72
CA ASP A 559 6.06 18.59 45.84
C ASP A 559 6.72 18.49 44.46
N ILE A 560 8.04 18.34 44.44
CA ILE A 560 8.81 18.27 43.20
C ILE A 560 9.59 16.97 43.22
N GLN A 561 9.54 16.25 42.10
CA GLN A 561 10.32 15.04 41.94
C GLN A 561 11.03 15.00 40.60
N VAL A 562 12.13 14.27 40.56
CA VAL A 562 12.83 13.97 39.31
C VAL A 562 12.04 12.89 38.57
N LYS A 563 11.73 13.16 37.30
CA LYS A 563 11.10 12.22 36.38
C LYS A 563 12.11 11.78 35.33
N GLU A 564 12.22 10.47 35.17
CA GLU A 564 13.02 9.88 34.10
C GLU A 564 12.22 9.85 32.78
N ILE A 565 12.85 10.33 31.71
CA ILE A 565 12.36 10.27 30.34
C ILE A 565 13.08 9.09 29.67
N PRO A 566 12.38 7.97 29.43
CA PRO A 566 12.99 6.81 28.82
C PRO A 566 13.45 7.13 27.39
N PRO A 567 14.44 6.39 26.86
CA PRO A 567 14.85 6.54 25.48
C PRO A 567 13.71 6.24 24.50
N PRO A 568 13.82 6.68 23.24
CA PRO A 568 12.83 6.39 22.21
C PRO A 568 12.56 4.89 22.08
N LYS A 569 11.31 4.54 21.74
CA LYS A 569 10.93 3.14 21.50
C LYS A 569 11.42 2.66 20.14
N LEU A 570 11.33 1.35 19.93
CA LEU A 570 11.49 0.76 18.60
C LEU A 570 10.33 1.20 17.70
N LEU A 571 10.52 1.13 16.39
CA LEU A 571 9.44 1.45 15.46
C LEU A 571 8.31 0.43 15.59
N HIS A 572 7.10 0.93 15.69
CA HIS A 572 5.89 0.15 15.39
C HIS A 572 5.71 0.03 13.86
N GLU A 573 5.04 -1.02 13.36
CA GLU A 573 4.75 -1.17 11.92
C GLU A 573 4.09 0.08 11.31
N SER A 574 3.14 0.68 12.02
CA SER A 574 2.47 1.92 11.60
C SER A 574 3.40 3.14 11.52
N GLU A 575 4.45 3.20 12.36
CA GLU A 575 5.43 4.29 12.36
C GLU A 575 6.46 4.10 11.25
N LEU A 576 6.82 2.85 10.94
CA LEU A 576 7.66 2.55 9.78
C LEU A 576 6.99 3.01 8.48
N LEU A 577 5.67 2.83 8.38
CA LEU A 577 4.88 3.31 7.25
C LEU A 577 5.05 4.83 7.05
N GLU A 578 5.00 5.62 8.13
CA GLU A 578 5.26 7.08 8.09
C GLU A 578 6.68 7.41 7.67
N ARG A 579 7.68 6.66 8.16
CA ARG A 579 9.10 6.89 7.84
C ARG A 579 9.43 6.64 6.37
N ILE A 580 8.70 5.73 5.73
CA ILE A 580 8.86 5.40 4.30
C ILE A 580 8.01 6.33 3.43
N GLY A 581 6.89 6.85 3.95
CA GLY A 581 6.02 7.77 3.24
C GLY A 581 5.11 7.12 2.19
N SER A 582 5.07 5.78 2.11
CA SER A 582 4.25 5.07 1.13
C SER A 582 3.81 3.70 1.62
N ALA A 583 2.55 3.36 1.35
CA ALA A 583 1.97 2.04 1.59
C ALA A 583 2.29 1.03 0.48
N GLU A 584 2.83 1.48 -0.65
CA GLU A 584 3.04 0.62 -1.82
C GLU A 584 4.03 -0.50 -1.49
N GLY A 585 3.55 -1.75 -1.52
CA GLY A 585 4.38 -2.94 -1.33
C GLY A 585 4.97 -3.13 0.07
N ILE A 586 4.69 -2.27 1.05
CA ILE A 586 5.30 -2.32 2.39
C ILE A 586 5.06 -3.66 3.10
N CYS A 587 3.85 -4.21 2.98
CA CYS A 587 3.51 -5.52 3.55
C CYS A 587 4.38 -6.65 2.97
N LYS A 588 4.71 -6.57 1.67
CA LYS A 588 5.61 -7.54 1.02
C LYS A 588 7.06 -7.35 1.49
N HIS A 589 7.51 -6.10 1.62
CA HIS A 589 8.87 -5.79 2.08
C HIS A 589 9.12 -6.28 3.50
N LEU A 590 8.20 -6.03 4.44
CA LEU A 590 8.28 -6.54 5.80
C LEU A 590 8.28 -8.07 5.85
N LEU A 591 7.42 -8.71 5.06
CA LEU A 591 7.35 -10.17 4.99
C LEU A 591 8.68 -10.77 4.48
N ILE A 592 9.31 -10.15 3.49
CA ILE A 592 10.61 -10.58 2.97
C ILE A 592 11.70 -10.45 4.05
N LEU A 593 11.77 -9.29 4.72
CA LEU A 593 12.77 -9.05 5.77
C LEU A 593 12.61 -10.02 6.95
N GLN A 594 11.37 -10.29 7.35
CA GLN A 594 11.05 -11.20 8.44
C GLN A 594 11.38 -12.65 8.06
N LYS A 595 10.93 -13.13 6.89
CA LYS A 595 11.22 -14.49 6.41
C LYS A 595 12.71 -14.77 6.26
N ALA A 596 13.48 -13.74 5.90
CA ALA A 596 14.92 -13.86 5.75
C ALA A 596 15.71 -13.65 7.06
N GLY A 597 15.04 -13.36 8.19
CA GLY A 597 15.66 -13.29 9.52
C GLY A 597 16.39 -11.99 9.84
N TYR A 598 16.13 -10.90 9.10
CA TYR A 598 16.77 -9.60 9.38
C TYR A 598 16.03 -8.77 10.42
N ILE A 599 14.74 -9.05 10.62
CA ILE A 599 13.90 -8.37 11.59
C ILE A 599 13.01 -9.39 12.32
N GLU A 600 12.62 -9.02 13.53
CA GLU A 600 11.60 -9.71 14.32
C GLU A 600 10.51 -8.68 14.64
N ILE A 601 9.25 -9.11 14.53
CA ILE A 601 8.09 -8.27 14.85
C ILE A 601 7.43 -8.88 16.07
N ASN A 602 7.32 -8.12 17.16
CA ASN A 602 6.64 -8.57 18.36
C ASN A 602 5.15 -8.77 18.09
N GLU A 603 4.59 -9.93 18.43
CA GLU A 603 3.20 -10.25 18.11
C GLU A 603 2.17 -9.35 18.82
N HIS A 604 2.49 -8.89 20.04
CA HIS A 604 1.58 -8.09 20.86
C HIS A 604 1.77 -6.59 20.69
N SER A 605 3.02 -6.11 20.76
CA SER A 605 3.30 -4.68 20.63
C SER A 605 3.45 -4.22 19.19
N ARG A 606 3.64 -5.14 18.23
CA ARG A 606 3.97 -4.86 16.82
C ARG A 606 5.21 -3.98 16.63
N GLU A 607 6.05 -3.87 17.67
CA GLU A 607 7.36 -3.24 17.58
C GLU A 607 8.32 -4.12 16.76
N ILE A 608 9.13 -3.47 15.93
CA ILE A 608 10.07 -4.12 15.01
C ILE A 608 11.47 -4.02 15.59
N SER A 609 12.11 -5.16 15.80
CA SER A 609 13.48 -5.28 16.27
C SER A 609 14.38 -5.77 15.13
N PRO A 610 15.45 -5.07 14.76
CA PRO A 610 16.42 -5.60 13.81
C PRO A 610 17.26 -6.69 14.49
N THR A 611 17.58 -7.74 13.75
CA THR A 611 18.53 -8.75 14.23
C THR A 611 19.97 -8.26 13.98
N GLN A 612 20.98 -8.86 14.62
CA GLN A 612 22.39 -8.48 14.40
C GLN A 612 22.81 -8.52 12.93
N LEU A 613 22.34 -9.53 12.19
CA LEU A 613 22.52 -9.62 10.74
C LEU A 613 21.84 -8.46 10.00
N GLY A 614 20.61 -8.09 10.40
CA GLY A 614 19.89 -6.94 9.84
C GLY A 614 20.61 -5.61 10.07
N ILE A 615 21.12 -5.38 11.28
CA ILE A 615 21.91 -4.20 11.64
C ILE A 615 23.15 -4.11 10.74
N TYR A 616 23.91 -5.19 10.67
CA TYR A 616 25.12 -5.26 9.86
C TYR A 616 24.83 -4.97 8.37
N LEU A 617 23.74 -5.55 7.85
CA LEU A 617 23.38 -5.41 6.45
C LEU A 617 23.01 -3.96 6.11
N ALA A 618 22.18 -3.33 6.95
CA ALA A 618 21.83 -1.91 6.79
C ALA A 618 23.05 -0.99 6.87
N GLU A 619 23.97 -1.25 7.81
CA GLU A 619 25.24 -0.53 7.92
C GLU A 619 26.08 -0.64 6.65
N SER A 620 26.16 -1.85 6.10
CA SER A 620 26.91 -2.14 4.88
C SER A 620 26.30 -1.44 3.67
N TYR A 621 24.97 -1.41 3.55
CA TYR A 621 24.33 -0.66 2.47
C TYR A 621 24.53 0.85 2.61
N HIS A 622 24.42 1.38 3.83
CA HIS A 622 24.64 2.80 4.08
C HIS A 622 26.10 3.24 3.79
N SER A 623 27.09 2.38 4.03
CA SER A 623 28.49 2.70 3.74
C SER A 623 28.85 2.60 2.26
N VAL A 624 28.11 1.81 1.48
CA VAL A 624 28.39 1.51 0.07
C VAL A 624 27.55 2.38 -0.88
N ILE A 625 26.26 2.57 -0.59
CA ILE A 625 25.26 3.23 -1.45
C ILE A 625 24.18 3.96 -0.62
N PRO A 626 24.53 5.00 0.14
CA PRO A 626 23.58 5.71 1.01
C PRO A 626 22.40 6.32 0.23
N GLU A 627 22.65 6.82 -0.98
CA GLU A 627 21.64 7.47 -1.84
C GLU A 627 20.45 6.55 -2.16
N MET A 628 20.69 5.26 -2.38
CA MET A 628 19.64 4.30 -2.77
C MET A 628 18.78 3.81 -1.60
N ILE A 629 19.22 3.99 -0.35
CA ILE A 629 18.47 3.53 0.83
C ILE A 629 17.64 4.66 1.47
N GLU A 630 17.56 5.82 0.82
CA GLU A 630 16.67 6.89 1.22
C GLU A 630 15.30 6.80 0.52
N PRO A 631 14.19 7.14 1.21
CA PRO A 631 12.85 7.15 0.63
C PRO A 631 12.73 8.00 -0.65
N SER A 632 13.44 9.14 -0.71
CA SER A 632 13.40 10.08 -1.84
C SER A 632 13.90 9.47 -3.15
N PHE A 633 14.86 8.55 -3.10
CA PHE A 633 15.33 7.86 -4.30
C PHE A 633 14.25 6.93 -4.87
N ARG A 634 13.49 6.26 -3.99
CA ARG A 634 12.37 5.41 -4.40
C ARG A 634 11.22 6.24 -4.98
N GLU A 635 10.89 7.36 -4.34
CA GLU A 635 9.85 8.28 -4.82
C GLU A 635 10.18 8.74 -6.24
N LYS A 636 11.40 9.28 -6.44
CA LYS A 636 11.88 9.68 -7.77
C LYS A 636 11.80 8.56 -8.80
N PHE A 637 12.31 7.36 -8.47
CA PHE A 637 12.31 6.21 -9.37
C PHE A 637 10.90 5.71 -9.73
N VAL A 638 9.93 5.82 -8.81
CA VAL A 638 8.56 5.34 -9.04
C VAL A 638 7.73 6.38 -9.77
N ASP A 639 7.80 7.64 -9.35
CA ASP A 639 6.95 8.72 -9.88
C ASP A 639 7.34 9.08 -11.32
N GLU A 640 8.64 9.19 -11.61
CA GLU A 640 9.11 9.50 -12.96
C GLU A 640 8.72 8.41 -13.97
N ILE A 641 8.63 7.14 -13.55
CA ILE A 641 8.19 6.03 -14.41
C ILE A 641 6.66 5.97 -14.56
N ASN A 642 5.90 6.32 -13.51
CA ASN A 642 4.45 6.30 -13.55
C ASN A 642 3.86 7.39 -14.47
N ASP A 643 4.52 8.55 -14.57
CA ASP A 643 4.09 9.69 -15.37
C ASP A 643 4.48 9.61 -16.86
N VAL A 644 5.03 8.48 -17.30
CA VAL A 644 5.59 8.32 -18.64
C VAL A 644 4.48 8.13 -19.67
N CYS A 645 4.27 9.17 -20.51
CA CYS A 645 3.47 9.04 -21.71
C CYS A 645 4.19 9.48 -23.00
N LYS A 646 4.99 10.55 -23.02
CA LYS A 646 5.62 11.04 -24.26
C LYS A 646 7.12 10.84 -24.34
N ASP A 647 7.80 10.99 -23.21
CA ASP A 647 9.27 10.94 -23.16
C ASP A 647 9.79 9.56 -22.72
N PHE A 648 9.03 8.49 -23.02
CA PHE A 648 9.33 7.11 -22.58
C PHE A 648 10.76 6.70 -22.84
N VAL A 649 11.28 7.00 -24.04
CA VAL A 649 12.64 6.63 -24.41
C VAL A 649 13.66 7.32 -23.51
N GLU A 650 13.51 8.61 -23.28
CA GLU A 650 14.43 9.41 -22.47
C GLU A 650 14.39 8.97 -21.00
N VAL A 651 13.18 8.86 -20.42
CA VAL A 651 13.00 8.45 -19.03
C VAL A 651 13.55 7.04 -18.79
N TYR A 652 13.24 6.09 -19.68
CA TYR A 652 13.74 4.72 -19.56
C TYR A 652 15.26 4.67 -19.65
N ASP A 653 15.85 5.37 -20.62
CA ASP A 653 17.30 5.41 -20.83
C ASP A 653 18.03 6.10 -19.68
N GLU A 654 17.45 7.14 -19.08
CA GLU A 654 18.01 7.80 -17.89
C GLU A 654 18.01 6.86 -16.68
N HIS A 655 16.88 6.18 -16.41
CA HIS A 655 16.75 5.28 -15.27
C HIS A 655 17.69 4.08 -15.35
N ILE A 656 17.83 3.47 -16.53
CA ILE A 656 18.76 2.34 -16.71
C ILE A 656 20.23 2.81 -16.61
N LYS A 657 20.57 4.03 -17.08
CA LYS A 657 21.90 4.63 -16.92
C LYS A 657 22.21 4.90 -15.45
N GLU A 658 21.28 5.49 -14.71
CA GLU A 658 21.41 5.74 -13.27
C GLU A 658 21.56 4.43 -12.50
N THR A 659 20.71 3.43 -12.80
CA THR A 659 20.78 2.09 -12.19
C THR A 659 22.12 1.42 -12.47
N TRP A 660 22.63 1.51 -13.70
CA TRP A 660 23.96 0.99 -14.07
C TRP A 660 25.09 1.69 -13.32
N GLY A 661 25.05 3.03 -13.25
CA GLY A 661 26.02 3.82 -12.51
C GLY A 661 26.07 3.44 -11.03
N ASN A 662 24.90 3.30 -10.40
CA ASN A 662 24.77 2.89 -9.01
C ASN A 662 25.20 1.44 -8.79
N PHE A 663 24.92 0.54 -9.73
CA PHE A 663 25.40 -0.84 -9.68
C PHE A 663 26.93 -0.93 -9.73
N LYS A 664 27.59 -0.16 -10.60
CA LYS A 664 29.07 -0.09 -10.66
C LYS A 664 29.66 0.41 -9.34
N LYS A 665 29.11 1.50 -8.77
CA LYS A 665 29.51 2.01 -7.46
C LYS A 665 29.34 0.95 -6.37
N PHE A 666 28.19 0.27 -6.36
CA PHE A 666 27.88 -0.79 -5.41
C PHE A 666 28.89 -1.93 -5.51
N ALA A 667 29.07 -2.51 -6.70
CA ALA A 667 29.99 -3.61 -6.92
C ALA A 667 31.42 -3.24 -6.52
N ALA A 668 31.88 -2.03 -6.84
CA ALA A 668 33.26 -1.60 -6.55
C ALA A 668 33.49 -1.47 -5.05
N ASN A 669 32.57 -0.83 -4.33
CA ASN A 669 32.66 -0.64 -2.90
C ASN A 669 32.44 -1.96 -2.12
N PHE A 670 31.58 -2.85 -2.61
CA PHE A 670 31.30 -4.15 -2.00
C PHE A 670 32.53 -5.08 -2.10
N ASP A 671 33.22 -5.06 -3.24
CA ASP A 671 34.42 -5.88 -3.48
C ASP A 671 35.67 -5.30 -2.80
N GLN A 672 35.77 -3.99 -2.61
CA GLN A 672 36.90 -3.31 -1.95
C GLN A 672 36.89 -3.39 -0.42
N SER A 673 36.16 -4.33 0.18
CA SER A 673 36.20 -4.61 1.63
C SER A 673 35.75 -3.46 2.54
N LYS A 674 34.89 -2.54 2.08
CA LYS A 674 34.16 -1.61 2.99
C LYS A 674 33.16 -2.34 3.90
N ILE A 675 33.10 -3.66 3.78
CA ILE A 675 32.19 -4.58 4.43
C ILE A 675 33.05 -5.52 5.28
N ASP A 676 32.80 -5.55 6.58
CA ASP A 676 33.50 -6.39 7.55
C ASP A 676 32.94 -7.81 7.50
N PHE A 677 33.39 -8.61 6.52
CA PHE A 677 32.85 -9.93 6.26
C PHE A 677 32.99 -10.89 7.45
N ASP A 678 34.01 -10.74 8.29
CA ASP A 678 34.21 -11.60 9.46
C ASP A 678 33.11 -11.35 10.52
N LYS A 679 32.69 -10.09 10.67
CA LYS A 679 31.50 -9.73 11.47
C LYS A 679 30.21 -10.31 10.86
N PHE A 680 30.07 -10.33 9.53
CA PHE A 680 28.92 -10.95 8.86
C PHE A 680 28.80 -12.44 9.18
N GLU A 681 29.89 -13.21 9.04
CA GLU A 681 29.93 -14.65 9.35
C GLU A 681 29.54 -14.91 10.80
N THR A 682 30.16 -14.16 11.73
CA THR A 682 29.88 -14.27 13.16
C THR A 682 28.41 -14.00 13.49
N CYS A 683 27.80 -12.97 12.88
CA CYS A 683 26.39 -12.65 13.07
C CYS A 683 25.48 -13.75 12.50
N PHE A 684 25.85 -14.30 11.35
CA PHE A 684 25.07 -15.33 10.66
C PHE A 684 25.07 -16.67 11.43
N GLU A 685 26.24 -17.10 11.91
CA GLU A 685 26.39 -18.33 12.72
C GLU A 685 25.59 -18.25 14.02
N LYS A 686 25.67 -17.11 14.74
CA LYS A 686 24.95 -16.91 16.01
C LYS A 686 23.43 -16.96 15.88
N GLN A 687 22.89 -16.66 14.71
CA GLN A 687 21.44 -16.66 14.47
C GLN A 687 20.90 -18.01 13.99
N ASN A 688 21.75 -19.04 13.82
CA ASN A 688 21.35 -20.36 13.29
C ASN A 688 20.56 -20.26 11.96
N LEU A 689 20.78 -19.21 11.16
CA LEU A 689 20.09 -19.01 9.89
C LEU A 689 20.61 -19.93 8.77
N GLY A 690 21.73 -20.63 9.01
CA GLY A 690 22.29 -21.65 8.12
C GLY A 690 22.36 -23.02 8.77
N PHE A 691 22.03 -24.03 7.97
CA PHE A 691 22.67 -25.34 8.08
C PHE A 691 23.98 -25.22 7.30
N TYR A 692 25.12 -25.59 7.89
CA TYR A 692 26.29 -25.89 7.07
C TYR A 692 25.91 -27.07 6.17
N ALA A 693 26.10 -26.93 4.87
CA ALA A 693 26.06 -28.09 4.00
C ALA A 693 27.25 -28.97 4.41
N ASN A 694 26.96 -30.16 4.96
CA ASN A 694 27.96 -31.19 5.21
C ASN A 694 28.61 -31.65 3.90
#